data_AF-A0A4Z2GNG6-F1
#
_entry.id   AF-A0A4Z2GNG6-F1
#
_cell.length_a   1.000
_cell.length_b   1.000
_cell.length_c   1.000
_cell.angle_alpha   90.00
_cell.angle_beta   90.00
_cell.angle_gamma   90.00
#
_symmetry.space_group_name_H-M   'P 1'
#
loop_
_entity.id
_entity.type
_entity.pdbx_description
1 polymer ?
#
loop_
_entity_poly.entity_id
_entity_poly.type
_entity_poly.pdbx_seq_one_letter_code
_entity_poly.pdbx_strand_id
1 'polypeptide(L)'
;MRPLKDAELGAFTFFASALPHDVCGSNGLPLTPNSIKILGRFQFLKTITHPRLCQYVDMSRGKHERLIVVAEHLESSLRDFQKQGKTASPENVLQIAYEVLEGLEFMNKHGMVHRALSAHNVLMDCKGNVKLAKFGLYHMTDHGADVDFPIGYPSCLAPEVIAQGSFHTTDSSHDEAPLPSGSKSDVWSLGGRRLLQNIDISERLKFILTLGCIDDIVTVLAEEHGCLDAIKELPENVLELLRKCLTFLPSKRPTPADLLGDPVFSGVSRLYTPFKKPVSLFSSSLRCAHLELPEDIRELCKDDDNEDYLSERAIDEVYYLWCLAGGDLEKELTNKEIIQSKPPICTLPNFVLEDGESFGQGRDRSFLLDDTTVTLSLCQLRNRLKDVSGEAYYPLLEDEQSSLPQSNSSNELSATVTLPLIIRERDTEYQLIRIILFDRLLKAYPYKKNSVWKEARVDIPPLVRGLAWAALLGIDGDIQAKYESTDKDTPIPTDRQIEVDIPRCHQYDELLSSPQGHSKFRRVLKAWVVSHPDLVYWQALAYACMSAFIPKYLYNFFLKDNSHVIQEYLTVFSQMIAFHDPELSNHLNEIGFIPDLYAIPWFLTMFTHVFPLHKIFHLWDTLLLGNSSFPFCIGVAILQQLRDRLLENGFNECILLFSDLPEIDIERCVRESINLFCWTPKSATYRQHAQPPKAAGDIGFGKAATYYSSDYQDMPKTDLSREPLALCDLKAEVSPRISAEDLIDLCELSMAGPSKRTKAGKPKIIAVDIRSVEDFGRGHISGSISIPFSTAFSPDGELVQCPSTGILQNYRGRVIVIISHAIKIGFAVHLVKVNFQRVCILDGGINKLKPTGLLTVPSPQI
;
A
#
# COMPACT_ATOMS: atom_id res chain seq x y z
N MET A 1 2.06 7.94 12.67
CA MET A 1 2.66 9.27 12.38
C MET A 1 2.67 10.08 13.67
N ARG A 2 2.46 11.41 13.67
CA ARG A 2 2.27 12.16 14.93
C ARG A 2 0.86 11.91 15.49
N PRO A 3 0.67 11.82 16.82
CA PRO A 3 -0.64 11.80 17.44
C PRO A 3 -1.36 13.15 17.24
N LEU A 4 -2.69 13.13 17.25
CA LEU A 4 -3.55 14.30 17.05
C LEU A 4 -3.36 15.37 18.15
N LYS A 5 -3.36 14.95 19.42
CA LYS A 5 -3.31 15.80 20.61
C LYS A 5 -4.38 16.90 20.59
N ASP A 6 -3.93 18.15 20.66
CA ASP A 6 -4.71 19.40 20.62
C ASP A 6 -4.92 19.93 19.19
N ALA A 7 -4.51 19.18 18.16
CA ALA A 7 -4.76 19.52 16.77
C ALA A 7 -6.14 19.01 16.29
N GLU A 8 -6.61 19.63 15.22
CA GLU A 8 -7.85 19.28 14.54
C GLU A 8 -7.59 18.81 13.09
N LEU A 9 -8.59 18.19 12.48
CA LEU A 9 -8.62 17.94 11.05
C LEU A 9 -9.11 19.21 10.32
N GLY A 10 -8.21 19.95 9.68
CA GLY A 10 -8.56 21.10 8.85
C GLY A 10 -8.67 20.75 7.37
N ALA A 11 -9.74 21.21 6.72
CA ALA A 11 -9.93 21.13 5.28
C ALA A 11 -9.92 22.52 4.62
N PHE A 12 -9.27 22.65 3.47
CA PHE A 12 -9.36 23.84 2.60
C PHE A 12 -9.51 23.42 1.13
N THR A 13 -9.95 24.32 0.25
CA THR A 13 -10.29 23.96 -1.13
C THR A 13 -9.90 25.04 -2.15
N PHE A 14 -9.49 24.59 -3.33
CA PHE A 14 -9.13 25.43 -4.47
C PHE A 14 -9.43 24.69 -5.78
N PHE A 15 -9.28 25.38 -6.92
CA PHE A 15 -9.45 24.81 -8.25
C PHE A 15 -8.12 24.72 -9.01
N ALA A 16 -7.87 23.59 -9.68
CA ALA A 16 -6.81 23.51 -10.69
C ALA A 16 -7.23 24.28 -11.96
N SER A 17 -6.26 24.77 -12.73
CA SER A 17 -6.53 25.41 -14.02
C SER A 17 -7.05 24.38 -15.03
N ALA A 18 -8.07 24.74 -15.80
CA ALA A 18 -8.75 23.80 -16.70
C ALA A 18 -8.02 23.70 -18.05
N LEU A 19 -7.65 22.48 -18.46
CA LEU A 19 -7.10 22.24 -19.79
C LEU A 19 -8.22 22.26 -20.87
N PRO A 20 -7.95 22.73 -22.10
CA PRO A 20 -8.92 22.67 -23.19
C PRO A 20 -9.29 21.22 -23.54
N HIS A 21 -10.57 20.95 -23.75
CA HIS A 21 -11.11 19.58 -23.74
C HIS A 21 -10.67 18.66 -24.88
N ASP A 22 -10.14 19.20 -25.99
CA ASP A 22 -9.82 18.44 -27.21
C ASP A 22 -8.31 18.21 -27.44
N VAL A 23 -7.44 18.51 -26.46
CA VAL A 23 -5.98 18.42 -26.63
C VAL A 23 -5.45 17.05 -26.20
N CYS A 24 -4.83 16.34 -27.14
CA CYS A 24 -4.02 15.14 -26.88
C CYS A 24 -2.54 15.49 -26.74
N GLY A 25 -1.81 14.71 -25.94
CA GLY A 25 -0.36 14.76 -25.87
C GLY A 25 0.31 14.18 -27.13
N SER A 26 1.63 14.36 -27.25
CA SER A 26 2.45 13.84 -28.37
C SER A 26 2.47 12.31 -28.49
N ASN A 27 1.94 11.60 -27.48
CA ASN A 27 1.74 10.15 -27.44
C ASN A 27 0.33 9.70 -27.89
N GLY A 28 -0.55 10.63 -28.30
CA GLY A 28 -1.93 10.33 -28.71
C GLY A 28 -2.89 10.00 -27.57
N LEU A 29 -2.48 10.17 -26.30
CA LEU A 29 -3.37 10.08 -25.14
C LEU A 29 -3.93 11.48 -24.80
N PRO A 30 -5.12 11.59 -24.18
CA PRO A 30 -5.62 12.87 -23.67
C PRO A 30 -4.63 13.46 -22.65
N LEU A 31 -4.50 14.79 -22.59
CA LEU A 31 -3.66 15.44 -21.58
C LEU A 31 -4.16 15.14 -20.16
N THR A 32 -3.22 14.82 -19.26
CA THR A 32 -3.53 14.57 -17.85
C THR A 32 -4.04 15.86 -17.18
N PRO A 33 -5.27 15.87 -16.61
CA PRO A 33 -5.84 17.04 -15.94
C PRO A 33 -4.92 17.62 -14.86
N ASN A 34 -4.91 18.95 -14.72
CA ASN A 34 -4.02 19.63 -13.78
C ASN A 34 -4.30 19.22 -12.33
N SER A 35 -5.57 18.98 -11.97
CA SER A 35 -5.93 18.42 -10.66
C SER A 35 -5.29 17.04 -10.38
N ILE A 36 -5.13 16.18 -11.39
CA ILE A 36 -4.47 14.88 -11.28
C ILE A 36 -2.95 15.03 -11.14
N LYS A 37 -2.32 15.99 -11.84
CA LYS A 37 -0.90 16.32 -11.61
C LYS A 37 -0.67 16.81 -10.17
N ILE A 38 -1.56 17.67 -9.67
CA ILE A 38 -1.49 18.20 -8.30
C ILE A 38 -1.66 17.08 -7.27
N LEU A 39 -2.64 16.18 -7.46
CA LEU A 39 -2.83 14.99 -6.63
C LEU A 39 -1.58 14.09 -6.61
N GLY A 40 -0.91 13.95 -7.76
CA GLY A 40 0.37 13.26 -7.88
C GLY A 40 1.50 13.91 -7.07
N ARG A 41 1.68 15.23 -7.16
CA ARG A 41 2.65 15.99 -6.34
C ARG A 41 2.31 15.97 -4.85
N PHE A 42 1.02 16.00 -4.51
CA PHE A 42 0.54 15.98 -3.12
C PHE A 42 0.98 14.72 -2.35
N GLN A 43 1.10 13.57 -3.01
CA GLN A 43 1.58 12.33 -2.36
C GLN A 43 3.00 12.44 -1.78
N PHE A 44 3.82 13.44 -2.16
CA PHE A 44 5.08 13.72 -1.47
C PHE A 44 4.85 14.38 -0.10
N LEU A 45 3.89 15.30 -0.01
CA LEU A 45 3.58 16.06 1.21
C LEU A 45 3.05 15.15 2.33
N LYS A 46 2.30 14.09 2.01
CA LYS A 46 1.92 13.03 2.98
C LYS A 46 3.11 12.31 3.62
N THR A 47 4.31 12.39 3.03
CA THR A 47 5.55 11.77 3.57
C THR A 47 6.41 12.74 4.39
N ILE A 48 6.04 14.02 4.42
CA ILE A 48 6.70 15.05 5.22
C ILE A 48 6.14 15.01 6.65
N THR A 49 7.04 14.90 7.63
CA THR A 49 6.71 15.00 9.07
C THR A 49 7.83 15.75 9.77
N HIS A 50 7.50 16.88 10.40
CA HIS A 50 8.44 17.77 11.10
C HIS A 50 7.73 18.43 12.30
N PRO A 51 8.38 18.75 13.44
CA PRO A 51 7.73 19.47 14.53
C PRO A 51 7.11 20.81 14.14
N ARG A 52 7.67 21.48 13.12
CA ARG A 52 7.28 22.84 12.70
C ARG A 52 6.39 22.92 11.47
N LEU A 53 5.90 21.80 10.97
CA LEU A 53 5.07 21.73 9.77
C LEU A 53 3.80 20.95 10.10
N CYS A 54 2.64 21.49 9.72
CA CYS A 54 1.36 20.80 9.88
C CYS A 54 1.34 19.53 9.00
N GLN A 55 1.04 18.37 9.58
CA GLN A 55 0.99 17.11 8.84
C GLN A 55 -0.09 17.16 7.75
N TYR A 56 0.30 17.06 6.48
CA TYR A 56 -0.66 16.81 5.40
C TYR A 56 -1.20 15.39 5.52
N VAL A 57 -2.52 15.25 5.44
CA VAL A 57 -3.25 14.00 5.70
C VAL A 57 -3.77 13.40 4.41
N ASP A 58 -4.57 14.15 3.63
CA ASP A 58 -5.18 13.63 2.41
C ASP A 58 -5.63 14.71 1.42
N MET A 59 -6.00 14.31 0.20
CA MET A 59 -6.55 15.19 -0.82
C MET A 59 -7.59 14.43 -1.64
N SER A 60 -8.78 15.01 -1.78
CA SER A 60 -9.85 14.47 -2.64
C SER A 60 -10.10 15.38 -3.83
N ARG A 61 -10.26 14.78 -5.02
CA ARG A 61 -10.69 15.48 -6.24
C ARG A 61 -12.21 15.53 -6.29
N GLY A 62 -12.75 16.75 -6.34
CA GLY A 62 -14.17 17.03 -6.49
C GLY A 62 -14.54 17.37 -7.94
N LYS A 63 -15.77 17.84 -8.13
CA LYS A 63 -16.30 18.19 -9.47
C LYS A 63 -15.60 19.42 -10.05
N HIS A 64 -15.45 19.44 -11.39
CA HIS A 64 -14.91 20.58 -12.16
C HIS A 64 -13.49 21.03 -11.75
N GLU A 65 -12.53 20.10 -11.62
CA GLU A 65 -11.14 20.38 -11.22
C GLU A 65 -10.98 20.98 -9.80
N ARG A 66 -12.03 20.98 -8.96
CA ARG A 66 -11.92 21.32 -7.54
C ARG A 66 -11.06 20.27 -6.82
N LEU A 67 -10.15 20.73 -5.98
CA LEU A 67 -9.42 19.94 -5.00
C LEU A 67 -9.83 20.35 -3.59
N ILE A 68 -9.90 19.38 -2.68
CA ILE A 68 -10.04 19.59 -1.24
C ILE A 68 -8.84 18.93 -0.58
N VAL A 69 -8.17 19.65 0.33
CA VAL A 69 -6.96 19.21 1.02
C VAL A 69 -7.21 19.15 2.51
N VAL A 70 -6.89 18.00 3.12
CA VAL A 70 -6.99 17.75 4.55
C VAL A 70 -5.59 17.75 5.17
N ALA A 71 -5.43 18.51 6.25
CA ALA A 71 -4.18 18.65 6.99
C ALA A 71 -4.45 18.84 8.49
N GLU A 72 -3.40 18.69 9.29
CA GLU A 72 -3.35 19.14 10.67
C GLU A 72 -3.67 20.64 10.77
N HIS A 73 -4.56 21.00 11.69
CA HIS A 73 -4.93 22.38 12.00
C HIS A 73 -4.87 22.62 13.51
N LEU A 74 -4.75 23.89 13.91
CA LEU A 74 -4.71 24.34 15.29
C LEU A 74 -5.51 25.65 15.34
N GLU A 75 -6.42 25.78 16.30
CA GLU A 75 -7.39 26.89 16.39
C GLU A 75 -6.70 28.28 16.47
N SER A 76 -5.54 28.36 17.14
CA SER A 76 -4.84 29.63 17.36
C SER A 76 -3.82 29.95 16.25
N SER A 77 -4.17 30.89 15.35
CA SER A 77 -3.17 31.50 14.48
C SER A 77 -2.38 32.61 15.18
N LEU A 78 -1.17 32.87 14.71
CA LEU A 78 -0.33 33.96 15.19
C LEU A 78 -0.94 35.35 14.87
N ARG A 79 -1.95 35.46 13.99
CA ARG A 79 -2.77 36.67 13.81
C ARG A 79 -3.77 36.85 14.96
N ASP A 80 -4.34 35.78 15.48
CA ASP A 80 -5.35 35.86 16.54
C ASP A 80 -4.73 36.17 17.89
N PHE A 81 -3.51 35.66 18.14
CA PHE A 81 -2.68 36.12 19.26
C PHE A 81 -2.39 37.64 19.21
N GLN A 82 -2.19 38.21 18.02
CA GLN A 82 -2.06 39.67 17.85
C GLN A 82 -3.37 40.41 18.13
N LYS A 83 -4.52 39.89 17.68
CA LYS A 83 -5.85 40.48 17.97
C LYS A 83 -6.15 40.53 19.47
N GLN A 84 -5.65 39.58 20.25
CA GLN A 84 -5.82 39.54 21.71
C GLN A 84 -5.06 40.65 22.47
N GLY A 85 -4.31 41.52 21.79
CA GLY A 85 -3.66 42.69 22.40
C GLY A 85 -2.49 42.38 23.33
N LYS A 86 -2.06 41.11 23.42
CA LYS A 86 -0.91 40.68 24.23
C LYS A 86 0.39 41.15 23.58
N THR A 87 1.14 42.02 24.25
CA THR A 87 2.52 42.34 23.90
C THR A 87 3.37 41.07 24.08
N ALA A 88 3.82 40.48 22.97
CA ALA A 88 4.79 39.39 23.01
C ALA A 88 6.13 39.92 23.52
N SER A 89 6.78 39.18 24.43
CA SER A 89 8.12 39.53 24.87
C SER A 89 9.15 39.34 23.74
N PRO A 90 10.29 40.04 23.76
CA PRO A 90 11.35 39.87 22.77
C PRO A 90 11.83 38.42 22.67
N GLU A 91 11.91 37.72 23.79
CA GLU A 91 12.28 36.30 23.87
C GLU A 91 11.28 35.43 23.11
N ASN A 92 9.97 35.64 23.31
CA ASN A 92 8.93 34.90 22.61
C ASN A 92 8.92 35.21 21.11
N VAL A 93 9.23 36.45 20.70
CA VAL A 93 9.37 36.82 19.28
C VAL A 93 10.55 36.08 18.64
N LEU A 94 11.69 35.99 19.33
CA LEU A 94 12.85 35.23 18.85
C LEU A 94 12.60 33.72 18.86
N GLN A 95 11.88 33.21 19.86
CA GLN A 95 11.47 31.81 19.92
C GLN A 95 10.59 31.44 18.72
N ILE A 96 9.52 32.21 18.47
CA ILE A 96 8.65 32.03 17.30
C ILE A 96 9.43 32.15 16.00
N ALA A 97 10.34 33.13 15.86
CA ALA A 97 11.16 33.28 14.67
C ALA A 97 12.09 32.08 14.44
N TYR A 98 12.72 31.56 15.48
CA TYR A 98 13.57 30.36 15.42
C TYR A 98 12.76 29.13 14.97
N GLU A 99 11.58 28.91 15.56
CA GLU A 99 10.72 27.77 15.20
C GLU A 99 10.14 27.86 13.78
N VAL A 100 9.84 29.07 13.28
CA VAL A 100 9.51 29.28 11.85
C VAL A 100 10.72 28.95 10.96
N LEU A 101 11.92 29.41 11.33
CA LEU A 101 13.15 29.16 10.57
C LEU A 101 13.53 27.68 10.54
N GLU A 102 13.35 26.92 11.64
CA GLU A 102 13.47 25.45 11.66
C GLU A 102 12.55 24.80 10.61
N GLY A 103 11.31 25.26 10.49
CA GLY A 103 10.35 24.78 9.48
C GLY A 103 10.79 25.08 8.06
N LEU A 104 11.22 26.32 7.79
CA LEU A 104 11.68 26.76 6.47
C LEU A 104 12.99 26.06 6.05
N GLU A 105 13.93 25.88 6.97
CA GLU A 105 15.21 25.20 6.71
C GLU A 105 15.00 23.71 6.37
N PHE A 106 14.10 23.03 7.10
CA PHE A 106 13.66 21.68 6.76
C PHE A 106 13.00 21.62 5.37
N MET A 107 12.13 22.58 5.04
CA MET A 107 11.51 22.65 3.71
C MET A 107 12.53 22.84 2.59
N ASN A 108 13.51 23.74 2.78
CA ASN A 108 14.53 24.01 1.77
C ASN A 108 15.43 22.79 1.52
N LYS A 109 15.75 22.00 2.56
CA LYS A 109 16.44 20.70 2.44
C LYS A 109 15.66 19.67 1.60
N HIS A 110 14.35 19.86 1.42
CA HIS A 110 13.49 19.05 0.56
C HIS A 110 13.13 19.77 -0.77
N GLY A 111 13.82 20.85 -1.14
CA GLY A 111 13.58 21.61 -2.36
C GLY A 111 12.30 22.46 -2.35
N MET A 112 11.66 22.65 -1.19
CA MET A 112 10.40 23.38 -1.06
C MET A 112 10.61 24.82 -0.56
N VAL A 113 9.69 25.69 -0.99
CA VAL A 113 9.57 27.11 -0.62
C VAL A 113 8.09 27.34 -0.27
N HIS A 114 7.81 27.99 0.86
CA HIS A 114 6.47 28.10 1.42
C HIS A 114 5.60 29.06 0.60
N ARG A 115 6.17 30.20 0.17
CA ARG A 115 5.61 31.21 -0.75
C ARG A 115 4.33 31.93 -0.30
N ALA A 116 3.62 31.36 0.67
CA ALA A 116 2.40 31.86 1.32
C ALA A 116 2.57 31.92 2.85
N LEU A 117 3.78 32.20 3.34
CA LEU A 117 4.04 32.43 4.76
C LEU A 117 3.34 33.73 5.19
N SER A 118 2.46 33.65 6.19
CA SER A 118 1.77 34.82 6.75
C SER A 118 1.31 34.55 8.19
N ALA A 119 0.84 35.60 8.88
CA ALA A 119 0.30 35.49 10.24
C ALA A 119 -0.86 34.50 10.41
N HIS A 120 -1.56 34.12 9.32
CA HIS A 120 -2.62 33.10 9.33
C HIS A 120 -2.07 31.68 9.26
N ASN A 121 -0.96 31.50 8.53
CA ASN A 121 -0.37 30.19 8.23
C ASN A 121 0.76 29.83 9.20
N VAL A 122 1.08 30.71 10.15
CA VAL A 122 1.85 30.37 11.36
C VAL A 122 0.83 30.09 12.47
N LEU A 123 0.62 28.81 12.75
CA LEU A 123 -0.29 28.32 13.79
C LEU A 123 0.48 27.98 15.07
N MET A 124 -0.20 27.95 16.22
CA MET A 124 0.40 27.63 17.52
C MET A 124 -0.40 26.59 18.28
N ASP A 125 0.30 25.65 18.93
CA ASP A 125 -0.31 24.65 19.82
C ASP A 125 -0.62 25.22 21.21
N CYS A 126 -1.33 24.46 22.05
CA CYS A 126 -1.72 24.87 23.41
C CYS A 126 -0.53 25.17 24.35
N LYS A 127 0.68 24.75 23.97
CA LYS A 127 1.94 24.98 24.70
C LYS A 127 2.76 26.13 24.09
N GLY A 128 2.27 26.76 23.02
CA GLY A 128 2.89 27.90 22.33
C GLY A 128 3.87 27.52 21.21
N ASN A 129 4.02 26.25 20.85
CA ASN A 129 4.91 25.82 19.77
C ASN A 129 4.32 26.14 18.39
N VAL A 130 5.15 26.62 17.48
CA VAL A 130 4.78 26.96 16.10
C VAL A 130 4.69 25.74 15.19
N LYS A 131 3.64 25.71 14.35
CA LYS A 131 3.57 24.89 13.13
C LYS A 131 3.18 25.75 11.92
N LEU A 132 3.84 25.53 10.78
CA LEU A 132 3.52 26.17 9.50
C LEU A 132 2.43 25.37 8.77
N ALA A 133 1.37 26.05 8.34
CA ALA A 133 0.26 25.50 7.58
C ALA A 133 0.32 25.91 6.10
N LYS A 134 -0.38 25.17 5.23
CA LYS A 134 -0.47 25.41 3.76
C LYS A 134 0.87 25.46 3.00
N PHE A 135 2.00 25.13 3.65
CA PHE A 135 3.35 25.26 3.11
C PHE A 135 3.62 24.48 1.82
N GLY A 136 2.82 23.44 1.54
CA GLY A 136 2.92 22.62 0.34
C GLY A 136 2.17 23.15 -0.87
N LEU A 137 1.39 24.24 -0.76
CA LEU A 137 0.54 24.74 -1.85
C LEU A 137 1.37 25.05 -3.11
N TYR A 138 2.43 25.86 -2.97
CA TYR A 138 3.32 26.23 -4.08
C TYR A 138 4.02 25.03 -4.74
N HIS A 139 4.32 23.98 -3.97
CA HIS A 139 4.91 22.74 -4.50
C HIS A 139 3.87 21.88 -5.24
N MET A 140 2.66 21.71 -4.69
CA MET A 140 1.66 20.82 -5.30
C MET A 140 1.11 21.38 -6.63
N THR A 141 1.01 22.70 -6.76
CA THR A 141 0.51 23.42 -7.95
C THR A 141 1.59 23.77 -8.99
N ASP A 142 2.73 23.07 -8.99
CA ASP A 142 3.85 23.28 -9.92
C ASP A 142 4.35 24.74 -9.97
N HIS A 143 4.68 25.29 -8.81
CA HIS A 143 5.09 26.68 -8.65
C HIS A 143 4.04 27.72 -9.12
N GLY A 144 2.78 27.29 -9.27
CA GLY A 144 1.64 28.09 -9.68
C GLY A 144 1.13 27.77 -11.10
N ALA A 145 1.84 26.99 -11.91
CA ALA A 145 1.46 26.75 -13.30
C ALA A 145 0.18 25.89 -13.47
N ASP A 146 -0.15 25.02 -12.50
CA ASP A 146 -1.34 24.18 -12.54
C ASP A 146 -2.60 24.85 -11.91
N VAL A 147 -2.59 26.18 -11.65
CA VAL A 147 -3.71 26.94 -11.05
C VAL A 147 -3.92 28.36 -11.63
N ASP A 148 -5.16 28.85 -11.63
CA ASP A 148 -5.54 30.17 -12.20
C ASP A 148 -5.55 31.33 -11.17
N PHE A 149 -4.80 31.21 -10.06
CA PHE A 149 -4.75 32.21 -8.99
C PHE A 149 -3.31 32.49 -8.48
N PRO A 150 -3.01 33.73 -8.02
CA PRO A 150 -1.70 34.06 -7.47
C PRO A 150 -1.48 33.39 -6.11
N ILE A 151 -0.28 32.85 -5.89
CA ILE A 151 0.08 32.16 -4.63
C ILE A 151 0.83 33.11 -3.70
N GLY A 152 0.30 33.27 -2.48
CA GLY A 152 0.83 34.11 -1.43
C GLY A 152 0.18 35.49 -1.36
N TYR A 153 0.44 36.22 -0.27
CA TYR A 153 -0.25 37.46 0.09
C TYR A 153 0.62 38.68 -0.29
N PRO A 154 0.15 39.63 -1.12
CA PRO A 154 0.97 40.76 -1.60
C PRO A 154 1.71 41.57 -0.52
N SER A 155 1.16 41.67 0.69
CA SER A 155 1.78 42.34 1.85
C SER A 155 2.93 41.57 2.50
N CYS A 156 3.11 40.28 2.18
CA CYS A 156 4.19 39.42 2.66
C CYS A 156 5.16 39.02 1.54
N LEU A 157 4.81 39.28 0.27
CA LEU A 157 5.63 38.90 -0.88
C LEU A 157 6.94 39.69 -0.95
N ALA A 158 8.00 39.02 -1.42
CA ALA A 158 9.33 39.60 -1.60
C ALA A 158 9.42 40.44 -2.90
N PRO A 159 10.30 41.46 -2.98
CA PRO A 159 10.36 42.37 -4.12
C PRO A 159 10.70 41.66 -5.44
N GLU A 160 11.62 40.69 -5.41
CA GLU A 160 11.96 39.85 -6.57
C GLU A 160 10.78 39.01 -7.06
N VAL A 161 9.91 38.60 -6.13
CA VAL A 161 8.73 37.77 -6.38
C VAL A 161 7.58 38.61 -6.95
N ILE A 162 7.50 39.89 -6.56
CA ILE A 162 6.56 40.86 -7.14
C ILE A 162 7.01 41.28 -8.54
N ALA A 163 8.31 41.52 -8.73
CA ALA A 163 8.89 41.91 -10.00
C ALA A 163 8.81 40.80 -11.07
N GLN A 164 8.69 39.53 -10.67
CA GLN A 164 8.35 38.42 -11.59
C GLN A 164 6.95 38.58 -12.19
N GLY A 165 5.97 39.11 -11.46
CA GLY A 165 4.58 39.26 -11.93
C GLY A 165 3.72 38.00 -11.77
N SER A 166 2.59 37.96 -12.48
CA SER A 166 1.69 36.80 -12.57
C SER A 166 1.77 36.23 -13.98
N PHE A 167 1.87 34.90 -14.10
CA PHE A 167 2.02 34.21 -15.38
C PHE A 167 0.79 33.38 -15.67
N HIS A 168 0.32 33.42 -16.91
CA HIS A 168 -0.74 32.57 -17.42
C HIS A 168 -0.20 31.73 -18.58
N THR A 169 -0.44 30.41 -18.57
CA THR A 169 0.08 29.47 -19.57
C THR A 169 -0.54 29.62 -20.96
N THR A 170 -1.40 30.62 -21.14
CA THR A 170 -2.04 31.02 -22.41
C THR A 170 -1.23 32.05 -23.20
N ASP A 171 -0.27 32.72 -22.57
CA ASP A 171 0.39 33.89 -23.15
C ASP A 171 1.55 33.45 -24.08
N SER A 172 1.25 33.28 -25.36
CA SER A 172 2.18 32.83 -26.41
C SER A 172 3.28 33.84 -26.79
N SER A 173 3.57 34.81 -25.92
CA SER A 173 4.52 35.91 -26.12
C SER A 173 5.78 35.81 -25.26
N HIS A 174 5.95 34.74 -24.47
CA HIS A 174 7.10 34.53 -23.61
C HIS A 174 7.75 33.16 -23.85
N ASP A 175 8.89 33.14 -24.54
CA ASP A 175 9.64 31.92 -24.89
C ASP A 175 10.28 31.18 -23.69
N GLU A 176 10.43 31.85 -22.54
CA GLU A 176 10.96 31.26 -21.31
C GLU A 176 9.96 31.41 -20.15
N ALA A 177 9.65 30.28 -19.50
CA ALA A 177 8.90 30.26 -18.25
C ALA A 177 9.74 30.85 -17.10
N PRO A 178 9.13 31.54 -16.12
CA PRO A 178 9.84 32.14 -15.00
C PRO A 178 10.56 31.10 -14.13
N LEU A 179 11.75 31.43 -13.66
CA LEU A 179 12.45 30.64 -12.66
C LEU A 179 11.64 30.58 -11.35
N PRO A 180 11.42 29.38 -10.75
CA PRO A 180 10.74 29.24 -9.47
C PRO A 180 11.33 30.13 -8.38
N SER A 181 10.46 30.67 -7.52
CA SER A 181 10.86 31.60 -6.46
C SER A 181 11.76 30.89 -5.43
N GLY A 182 12.96 31.44 -5.20
CA GLY A 182 13.94 30.84 -4.29
C GLY A 182 13.57 30.95 -2.80
N SER A 183 14.17 30.10 -1.97
CA SER A 183 13.93 29.98 -0.52
C SER A 183 14.05 31.30 0.26
N LYS A 184 14.93 32.20 -0.17
CA LYS A 184 15.12 33.52 0.43
C LYS A 184 13.87 34.42 0.35
N SER A 185 12.87 34.09 -0.48
CA SER A 185 11.59 34.80 -0.49
C SER A 185 10.77 34.58 0.79
N ASP A 186 10.85 33.40 1.41
CA ASP A 186 10.20 33.13 2.70
C ASP A 186 10.86 33.92 3.85
N VAL A 187 12.18 34.14 3.78
CA VAL A 187 12.94 34.97 4.73
C VAL A 187 12.46 36.43 4.74
N TRP A 188 12.06 36.97 3.59
CA TRP A 188 11.42 38.29 3.52
C TRP A 188 10.00 38.26 4.10
N SER A 189 9.22 37.22 3.78
CA SER A 189 7.86 37.03 4.31
C SER A 189 7.81 36.98 5.85
N LEU A 190 8.87 36.48 6.50
CA LEU A 190 9.06 36.53 7.95
C LEU A 190 9.20 37.96 8.49
N GLY A 191 9.90 38.84 7.76
CA GLY A 191 10.19 40.23 8.17
C GLY A 191 9.08 41.25 7.83
N GLY A 192 8.43 41.15 6.67
CA GLY A 192 7.47 42.16 6.17
C GLY A 192 6.16 42.31 6.97
N ARG A 193 5.96 41.49 8.00
CA ARG A 193 4.67 41.16 8.61
C ARG A 193 3.82 42.35 9.10
N ARG A 194 4.42 43.41 9.66
CA ARG A 194 3.69 44.52 10.31
C ARG A 194 3.68 45.83 9.50
N LEU A 195 4.59 45.96 8.53
CA LEU A 195 4.96 47.25 7.92
C LEU A 195 4.46 47.42 6.47
N LEU A 196 3.42 46.68 6.09
CA LEU A 196 2.84 46.70 4.74
C LEU A 196 1.30 46.53 4.76
N GLN A 197 0.62 46.97 5.83
CA GLN A 197 -0.80 46.61 6.06
C GLN A 197 -1.83 47.63 5.53
N ASN A 198 -1.49 48.93 5.39
CA ASN A 198 -2.50 50.01 5.37
C ASN A 198 -2.64 50.83 4.06
N ILE A 199 -1.84 50.56 3.01
CA ILE A 199 -1.78 51.35 1.76
C ILE A 199 -2.66 50.70 0.64
N ASP A 200 -2.99 51.34 -0.49
CA ASP A 200 -3.63 50.62 -1.62
C ASP A 200 -2.69 49.58 -2.26
N ILE A 201 -3.21 48.54 -2.93
CA ILE A 201 -2.39 47.54 -3.63
C ILE A 201 -1.53 48.18 -4.72
N SER A 202 -2.07 49.11 -5.52
CA SER A 202 -1.32 49.75 -6.61
C SER A 202 -0.18 50.66 -6.11
N GLU A 203 -0.36 51.24 -4.92
CA GLU A 203 0.63 52.05 -4.23
C GLU A 203 1.67 51.17 -3.51
N ARG A 204 1.26 50.09 -2.82
CA ARG A 204 2.16 49.09 -2.21
C ARG A 204 3.14 48.52 -3.24
N LEU A 205 2.65 48.16 -4.43
CA LEU A 205 3.48 47.58 -5.49
C LEU A 205 4.55 48.57 -6.00
N LYS A 206 4.17 49.84 -6.23
CA LYS A 206 5.12 50.91 -6.58
C LYS A 206 6.13 51.14 -5.46
N PHE A 207 5.66 51.24 -4.22
CA PHE A 207 6.47 51.50 -3.05
C PHE A 207 7.52 50.40 -2.82
N ILE A 208 7.11 49.13 -2.90
CA ILE A 208 8.01 47.98 -2.75
C ILE A 208 9.10 47.99 -3.85
N LEU A 209 8.78 48.39 -5.08
CA LEU A 209 9.78 48.53 -6.15
C LEU A 209 10.77 49.68 -5.86
N THR A 210 10.34 50.78 -5.25
CA THR A 210 11.23 51.88 -4.84
C THR A 210 12.14 51.56 -3.64
N LEU A 211 11.86 50.52 -2.84
CA LEU A 211 12.73 50.10 -1.73
C LEU A 211 14.16 49.71 -2.19
N GLY A 212 14.36 49.39 -3.47
CA GLY A 212 15.67 49.10 -4.04
C GLY A 212 16.66 50.27 -4.05
N CYS A 213 16.18 51.49 -3.76
CA CYS A 213 16.98 52.73 -3.70
C CYS A 213 17.21 53.25 -2.27
N ILE A 214 16.95 52.44 -1.24
CA ILE A 214 16.90 52.86 0.18
C ILE A 214 17.85 52.01 1.03
N ASP A 215 18.68 52.66 1.85
CA ASP A 215 19.68 51.98 2.70
C ASP A 215 19.06 51.36 3.97
N ASP A 216 18.18 52.08 4.69
CA ASP A 216 17.43 51.52 5.84
C ASP A 216 15.95 51.32 5.50
N ILE A 217 15.70 50.18 4.86
CA ILE A 217 14.37 49.70 4.48
C ILE A 217 13.46 49.55 5.71
N VAL A 218 14.00 49.19 6.88
CA VAL A 218 13.19 48.95 8.10
C VAL A 218 12.66 50.27 8.65
N THR A 219 13.50 51.30 8.71
CA THR A 219 13.09 52.63 9.20
C THR A 219 12.08 53.28 8.25
N VAL A 220 12.31 53.27 6.93
CA VAL A 220 11.33 53.87 5.98
C VAL A 220 10.00 53.11 5.98
N LEU A 221 10.02 51.77 6.05
CA LEU A 221 8.82 50.96 6.25
C LEU A 221 8.06 51.32 7.55
N ALA A 222 8.78 51.74 8.59
CA ALA A 222 8.20 52.16 9.87
C ALA A 222 7.54 53.54 9.80
N GLU A 223 8.14 54.49 9.08
CA GLU A 223 7.62 55.85 8.90
C GLU A 223 6.29 55.84 8.12
N GLU A 224 6.28 55.21 6.94
CA GLU A 224 5.11 55.08 6.06
C GLU A 224 3.92 54.36 6.70
N HIS A 225 4.16 53.56 7.74
CA HIS A 225 3.12 52.80 8.46
C HIS A 225 2.85 53.31 9.88
N GLY A 226 3.38 54.48 10.27
CA GLY A 226 3.18 55.07 11.60
C GLY A 226 3.68 54.18 12.75
N CYS A 227 4.62 53.28 12.48
CA CYS A 227 5.15 52.27 13.39
C CYS A 227 6.55 52.64 13.96
N LEU A 228 7.07 53.83 13.63
CA LEU A 228 8.42 54.27 13.99
C LEU A 228 8.73 54.13 15.49
N ASP A 229 7.85 54.62 16.36
CA ASP A 229 8.10 54.57 17.81
C ASP A 229 8.02 53.14 18.37
N ALA A 230 7.11 52.31 17.84
CA ALA A 230 7.03 50.89 18.16
C ALA A 230 8.24 50.07 17.64
N ILE A 231 9.06 50.62 16.74
CA ILE A 231 10.35 50.04 16.33
C ILE A 231 11.51 50.55 17.20
N LYS A 232 11.47 51.80 17.68
CA LYS A 232 12.45 52.31 18.67
C LYS A 232 12.39 51.57 20.02
N GLU A 233 11.23 51.00 20.36
CA GLU A 233 11.04 50.20 21.58
C GLU A 233 11.50 48.72 21.42
N LEU A 234 11.87 48.27 20.21
CA LEU A 234 12.38 46.91 20.01
C LEU A 234 13.85 46.79 20.47
N PRO A 235 14.23 45.70 21.17
CA PRO A 235 15.63 45.40 21.42
C PRO A 235 16.44 45.25 20.12
N GLU A 236 17.67 45.76 20.13
CA GLU A 236 18.54 45.85 18.94
C GLU A 236 18.77 44.49 18.27
N ASN A 237 18.79 43.39 19.02
CA ASN A 237 18.95 42.03 18.48
C ASN A 237 17.73 41.58 17.65
N VAL A 238 16.51 41.98 18.02
CA VAL A 238 15.30 41.78 17.21
C VAL A 238 15.32 42.70 15.97
N LEU A 239 15.80 43.94 16.12
CA LEU A 239 15.92 44.89 15.03
C LEU A 239 16.98 44.47 13.99
N GLU A 240 18.10 43.89 14.44
CA GLU A 240 19.13 43.31 13.57
C GLU A 240 18.59 42.13 12.74
N LEU A 241 17.80 41.24 13.36
CA LEU A 241 17.10 40.15 12.67
C LEU A 241 16.12 40.70 11.61
N LEU A 242 15.35 41.75 11.93
CA LEU A 242 14.44 42.39 10.98
C LEU A 242 15.19 42.99 9.78
N ARG A 243 16.32 43.69 9.99
CA ARG A 243 17.19 44.21 8.91
C ARG A 243 17.75 43.10 8.03
N LYS A 244 18.17 41.97 8.61
CA LYS A 244 18.62 40.77 7.87
C LYS A 244 17.50 40.19 7.00
N CYS A 245 16.29 40.03 7.54
CA CYS A 245 15.13 39.54 6.78
C CYS A 245 14.70 40.48 5.65
N LEU A 246 14.65 41.79 5.91
CA LEU A 246 14.18 42.83 4.97
C LEU A 246 15.27 43.36 4.03
N THR A 247 16.31 42.57 3.77
CA THR A 247 17.32 42.89 2.74
C THR A 247 16.71 42.76 1.34
N PHE A 248 16.64 43.86 0.58
CA PHE A 248 16.01 43.90 -0.75
C PHE A 248 16.59 42.87 -1.72
N LEU A 249 17.91 42.87 -1.94
CA LEU A 249 18.57 41.99 -2.92
C LEU A 249 18.65 40.53 -2.43
N PRO A 250 18.06 39.55 -3.13
CA PRO A 250 18.11 38.13 -2.73
C PRO A 250 19.52 37.54 -2.73
N SER A 251 20.45 38.10 -3.50
CA SER A 251 21.86 37.71 -3.45
C SER A 251 22.47 38.00 -2.07
N LYS A 252 22.10 39.13 -1.44
CA LYS A 252 22.60 39.56 -0.13
C LYS A 252 21.78 39.04 1.06
N ARG A 253 20.46 38.84 0.90
CA ARG A 253 19.57 38.31 1.96
C ARG A 253 20.07 36.92 2.43
N PRO A 254 20.09 36.60 3.73
CA PRO A 254 20.47 35.27 4.21
C PRO A 254 19.44 34.18 3.85
N THR A 255 19.83 32.91 3.93
CA THR A 255 18.91 31.76 3.91
C THR A 255 18.40 31.44 5.33
N PRO A 256 17.35 30.60 5.49
CA PRO A 256 16.92 30.14 6.81
C PRO A 256 18.03 29.41 7.60
N ALA A 257 18.92 28.68 6.93
CA ALA A 257 20.05 28.00 7.57
C ALA A 257 21.09 28.99 8.11
N ASP A 258 21.39 30.06 7.36
CA ASP A 258 22.30 31.12 7.81
C ASP A 258 21.72 31.84 9.04
N LEU A 259 20.41 32.08 9.05
CA LEU A 259 19.71 32.72 10.17
C LEU A 259 19.62 31.82 11.41
N LEU A 260 19.44 30.51 11.29
CA LEU A 260 19.46 29.59 12.44
C LEU A 260 20.83 29.55 13.13
N GLY A 261 21.92 29.79 12.39
CA GLY A 261 23.27 29.93 12.92
C GLY A 261 23.62 31.30 13.52
N ASP A 262 22.70 32.27 13.45
CA ASP A 262 22.97 33.66 13.81
C ASP A 262 23.07 33.88 15.34
N PRO A 263 24.01 34.71 15.84
CA PRO A 263 24.18 34.99 17.27
C PRO A 263 22.91 35.46 18.00
N VAL A 264 21.94 36.07 17.29
CA VAL A 264 20.64 36.48 17.85
C VAL A 264 19.90 35.34 18.55
N PHE A 265 20.03 34.10 18.06
CA PHE A 265 19.36 32.92 18.62
C PHE A 265 20.20 32.14 19.62
N SER A 266 21.39 32.60 20.00
CA SER A 266 22.35 31.85 20.84
C SER A 266 21.85 31.46 22.25
N GLY A 267 20.79 32.11 22.75
CA GLY A 267 20.05 31.70 23.95
C GLY A 267 18.89 30.75 23.65
N VAL A 268 18.21 30.92 22.51
CA VAL A 268 17.01 30.16 22.09
C VAL A 268 17.39 28.77 21.57
N SER A 269 18.44 28.67 20.75
CA SER A 269 18.87 27.40 20.13
C SER A 269 19.29 26.31 21.12
N ARG A 270 19.63 26.70 22.36
CA ARG A 270 19.93 25.77 23.46
C ARG A 270 18.70 25.06 24.03
N LEU A 271 17.51 25.58 23.76
CA LEU A 271 16.24 25.01 24.21
C LEU A 271 15.73 23.89 23.27
N TYR A 272 16.32 23.76 22.08
CA TYR A 272 15.83 22.89 21.01
C TYR A 272 16.85 21.83 20.61
N THR A 273 16.39 20.58 20.53
CA THR A 273 17.19 19.47 20.00
C THR A 273 17.00 19.37 18.48
N PRO A 274 18.07 19.28 17.66
CA PRO A 274 17.93 19.15 16.22
C PRO A 274 17.06 17.96 15.81
N PHE A 275 16.07 18.19 14.94
CA PHE A 275 15.11 17.18 14.55
C PHE A 275 15.78 15.95 13.91
N LYS A 276 15.57 14.78 14.53
CA LYS A 276 15.96 13.47 13.98
C LYS A 276 14.73 12.77 13.42
N LYS A 277 14.81 12.30 12.18
CA LYS A 277 13.77 11.46 11.56
C LYS A 277 13.68 10.12 12.31
N PRO A 278 12.48 9.64 12.69
CA PRO A 278 12.33 8.38 13.42
C PRO A 278 12.75 7.17 12.58
N VAL A 279 13.26 6.13 13.26
CA VAL A 279 13.67 4.86 12.66
C VAL A 279 12.47 4.14 12.03
N SER A 280 12.65 3.60 10.81
CA SER A 280 11.55 2.94 10.08
C SER A 280 11.15 1.57 10.69
N LEU A 281 9.92 1.12 10.39
CA LEU A 281 9.35 -0.12 10.94
C LEU A 281 10.10 -1.41 10.58
N PHE A 282 10.94 -1.38 9.54
CA PHE A 282 11.67 -2.55 9.06
C PHE A 282 13.20 -2.43 9.18
N SER A 283 13.70 -1.27 9.63
CA SER A 283 15.14 -1.04 9.83
C SER A 283 15.75 -2.04 10.82
N SER A 284 17.03 -2.37 10.60
CA SER A 284 17.87 -3.11 11.56
C SER A 284 18.20 -2.32 12.84
N SER A 285 18.00 -0.99 12.85
CA SER A 285 18.26 -0.15 14.02
C SER A 285 17.18 -0.32 15.09
N LEU A 286 17.59 -0.46 16.35
CA LEU A 286 16.69 -0.56 17.50
C LEU A 286 15.83 0.71 17.65
N ARG A 287 14.52 0.60 17.39
CA ARG A 287 13.56 1.71 17.54
C ARG A 287 13.51 2.31 18.95
N CYS A 288 13.88 1.54 19.97
CA CYS A 288 13.96 1.94 21.37
C CYS A 288 15.36 2.40 21.83
N ALA A 289 16.37 2.51 20.94
CA ALA A 289 17.74 2.90 21.31
C ALA A 289 17.87 4.30 21.94
N HIS A 290 16.83 5.13 21.83
CA HIS A 290 16.72 6.47 22.40
C HIS A 290 15.42 6.64 23.19
N LEU A 291 14.84 5.55 23.69
CA LEU A 291 13.66 5.60 24.57
C LEU A 291 14.12 5.78 26.02
N GLU A 292 14.11 7.02 26.47
CA GLU A 292 14.25 7.35 27.89
C GLU A 292 12.87 7.19 28.57
N LEU A 293 12.82 6.37 29.62
CA LEU A 293 11.63 6.22 30.47
C LEU A 293 11.77 7.15 31.69
N PRO A 294 10.69 7.82 32.15
CA PRO A 294 10.72 8.59 33.39
C PRO A 294 11.13 7.74 34.60
N GLU A 295 11.83 8.35 35.57
CA GLU A 295 12.25 7.66 36.80
C GLU A 295 11.06 7.21 37.65
N ASP A 296 9.97 7.99 37.67
CA ASP A 296 8.66 7.57 38.18
C ASP A 296 7.73 7.24 37.02
N ILE A 297 7.51 5.94 36.76
CA ILE A 297 6.57 5.46 35.73
C ILE A 297 5.16 6.05 35.92
N ARG A 298 4.78 6.45 37.14
CA ARG A 298 3.47 7.10 37.38
C ARG A 298 3.36 8.46 36.71
N GLU A 299 4.45 9.09 36.27
CA GLU A 299 4.40 10.33 35.46
C GLU A 299 3.78 10.09 34.08
N LEU A 300 3.86 8.87 33.56
CA LEU A 300 3.11 8.45 32.37
C LEU A 300 1.60 8.25 32.65
N CYS A 301 1.16 8.42 33.89
CA CYS A 301 -0.23 8.22 34.35
C CYS A 301 -0.78 9.43 35.14
N LYS A 302 -0.14 10.61 35.04
CA LYS A 302 -0.55 11.84 35.76
C LYS A 302 -1.42 12.81 34.94
N ASP A 303 -1.53 12.60 33.63
CA ASP A 303 -2.30 13.45 32.69
C ASP A 303 -3.70 12.88 32.33
N ASP A 304 -4.09 11.76 32.92
CA ASP A 304 -5.20 10.87 32.46
C ASP A 304 -6.64 11.33 32.82
N ASP A 305 -6.83 12.54 33.34
CA ASP A 305 -8.18 13.12 33.63
C ASP A 305 -8.98 13.50 32.34
N ASN A 306 -8.40 13.28 31.15
CA ASN A 306 -9.01 13.51 29.84
C ASN A 306 -9.21 12.18 29.10
N GLU A 307 -10.44 11.65 29.09
CA GLU A 307 -10.81 10.37 28.42
C GLU A 307 -10.74 10.40 26.87
N ASP A 308 -10.02 11.36 26.26
CA ASP A 308 -9.93 11.49 24.81
C ASP A 308 -8.84 10.58 24.19
N TYR A 309 -9.12 9.28 24.16
CA TYR A 309 -8.26 8.29 23.53
C TYR A 309 -8.01 8.53 22.02
N LEU A 310 -8.80 9.37 21.33
CA LEU A 310 -8.54 9.74 19.93
C LEU A 310 -7.40 10.76 19.79
N SER A 311 -7.15 11.56 20.83
CA SER A 311 -6.02 12.51 20.84
C SER A 311 -4.66 11.80 20.78
N GLU A 312 -4.55 10.60 21.35
CA GLU A 312 -3.37 9.71 21.29
C GLU A 312 -3.20 8.99 19.94
N ARG A 313 -4.23 8.94 19.09
CA ARG A 313 -4.17 8.28 17.78
C ARG A 313 -3.54 9.17 16.72
N ALA A 314 -2.97 8.55 15.68
CA ALA A 314 -2.33 9.28 14.59
C ALA A 314 -3.37 10.03 13.75
N ILE A 315 -3.06 11.26 13.32
CA ILE A 315 -4.03 12.12 12.62
C ILE A 315 -4.59 11.50 11.31
N ASP A 316 -3.79 10.70 10.61
CA ASP A 316 -4.20 9.95 9.42
C ASP A 316 -5.16 8.79 9.73
N GLU A 317 -4.99 8.16 10.89
CA GLU A 317 -5.90 7.14 11.41
C GLU A 317 -7.22 7.75 11.87
N VAL A 318 -7.19 8.89 12.58
CA VAL A 318 -8.40 9.63 12.97
C VAL A 318 -9.19 10.09 11.76
N TYR A 319 -8.53 10.59 10.71
CA TYR A 319 -9.20 10.93 9.44
C TYR A 319 -9.79 9.71 8.72
N TYR A 320 -9.06 8.59 8.65
CA TYR A 320 -9.58 7.36 8.07
C TYR A 320 -10.84 6.87 8.78
N LEU A 321 -10.82 6.86 10.12
CA LEU A 321 -11.98 6.50 10.95
C LEU A 321 -13.12 7.52 10.83
N TRP A 322 -12.81 8.82 10.67
CA TRP A 322 -13.81 9.87 10.43
C TRP A 322 -14.56 9.66 9.10
N CYS A 323 -13.86 9.28 8.03
CA CYS A 323 -14.49 8.88 6.76
C CYS A 323 -15.42 7.67 6.96
N LEU A 324 -14.97 6.63 7.69
CA LEU A 324 -15.81 5.47 8.02
C LEU A 324 -17.02 5.84 8.90
N ALA A 325 -16.89 6.86 9.75
CA ALA A 325 -17.97 7.37 10.60
C ALA A 325 -19.09 8.08 9.81
N GLY A 326 -18.88 8.37 8.53
CA GLY A 326 -19.82 9.11 7.67
C GLY A 326 -19.37 10.53 7.34
N GLY A 327 -18.10 10.87 7.59
CA GLY A 327 -17.49 12.14 7.19
C GLY A 327 -17.45 12.32 5.67
N ASP A 328 -17.81 13.52 5.21
CA ASP A 328 -17.92 13.89 3.80
C ASP A 328 -17.37 15.31 3.62
N LEU A 329 -16.31 15.46 2.82
CA LEU A 329 -15.59 16.72 2.62
C LEU A 329 -16.36 17.73 1.76
N GLU A 330 -17.06 17.29 0.70
CA GLU A 330 -17.89 18.21 -0.09
C GLU A 330 -19.06 18.72 0.78
N LYS A 331 -19.65 17.84 1.60
CA LYS A 331 -20.75 18.19 2.51
C LYS A 331 -20.34 19.14 3.63
N GLU A 332 -19.25 18.88 4.35
CA GLU A 332 -18.82 19.78 5.44
C GLU A 332 -18.44 21.17 4.92
N LEU A 333 -17.76 21.27 3.76
CA LEU A 333 -17.46 22.55 3.15
C LEU A 333 -18.72 23.25 2.56
N THR A 334 -19.74 22.50 2.17
CA THR A 334 -21.06 23.06 1.79
C THR A 334 -21.83 23.56 3.02
N ASN A 335 -21.84 22.80 4.12
CA ASN A 335 -22.44 23.18 5.41
C ASN A 335 -21.84 24.48 6.01
N LYS A 336 -20.60 24.81 5.61
CA LYS A 336 -19.85 26.00 6.03
C LYS A 336 -19.84 27.12 4.98
N GLU A 337 -20.67 27.01 3.95
CA GLU A 337 -20.84 27.98 2.85
C GLU A 337 -19.60 28.27 1.99
N ILE A 338 -18.55 27.44 2.11
CA ILE A 338 -17.32 27.50 1.30
C ILE A 338 -17.56 26.94 -0.12
N ILE A 339 -18.31 25.84 -0.21
CA ILE A 339 -18.77 25.30 -1.50
C ILE A 339 -20.19 25.83 -1.77
N GLN A 340 -20.26 26.93 -2.52
CA GLN A 340 -21.53 27.55 -2.95
C GLN A 340 -21.96 27.02 -4.32
N SER A 341 -23.08 26.30 -4.37
CA SER A 341 -23.68 25.82 -5.61
C SER A 341 -24.49 26.92 -6.32
N LYS A 342 -23.82 27.93 -6.88
CA LYS A 342 -24.45 28.87 -7.83
C LYS A 342 -24.68 28.15 -9.16
N PRO A 343 -25.93 27.94 -9.61
CA PRO A 343 -26.18 27.20 -10.84
C PRO A 343 -25.73 28.03 -12.06
N PRO A 344 -25.18 27.42 -13.13
CA PRO A 344 -24.61 28.17 -14.26
C PRO A 344 -25.58 29.13 -14.98
N ILE A 345 -26.89 28.88 -14.89
CA ILE A 345 -27.93 29.78 -15.41
C ILE A 345 -27.98 31.15 -14.71
N CYS A 346 -27.37 31.27 -13.52
CA CYS A 346 -27.24 32.51 -12.75
C CYS A 346 -25.88 33.21 -12.94
N THR A 347 -24.99 32.69 -13.78
CA THR A 347 -23.70 33.31 -14.10
C THR A 347 -23.66 33.72 -15.56
N LEU A 348 -23.41 35.00 -15.86
CA LEU A 348 -23.27 35.46 -17.24
C LEU A 348 -21.96 34.91 -17.83
N PRO A 349 -21.98 34.14 -18.94
CA PRO A 349 -20.76 33.69 -19.58
C PRO A 349 -19.93 34.89 -20.06
N ASN A 350 -18.60 34.78 -19.96
CA ASN A 350 -17.68 35.85 -20.35
C ASN A 350 -17.35 35.77 -21.84
N PHE A 351 -17.87 36.71 -22.62
CA PHE A 351 -17.52 36.91 -24.03
C PHE A 351 -16.29 37.81 -24.13
N VAL A 352 -15.48 37.66 -25.17
CA VAL A 352 -14.37 38.58 -25.48
C VAL A 352 -14.59 39.10 -26.90
N LEU A 353 -14.51 40.41 -27.09
CA LEU A 353 -14.63 41.08 -28.38
C LEU A 353 -13.28 41.09 -29.13
N GLU A 354 -13.30 41.39 -30.43
CA GLU A 354 -12.08 41.42 -31.27
C GLU A 354 -11.08 42.53 -30.89
N ASP A 355 -11.52 43.52 -30.11
CA ASP A 355 -10.68 44.58 -29.51
C ASP A 355 -10.07 44.19 -28.14
N GLY A 356 -10.47 43.05 -27.59
CA GLY A 356 -10.03 42.54 -26.29
C GLY A 356 -10.93 42.91 -25.09
N GLU A 357 -12.01 43.69 -25.26
CA GLU A 357 -12.94 43.93 -24.16
C GLU A 357 -13.72 42.65 -23.78
N SER A 358 -13.81 42.34 -22.49
CA SER A 358 -14.52 41.16 -22.00
C SER A 358 -15.84 41.49 -21.31
N PHE A 359 -16.95 40.95 -21.83
CA PHE A 359 -18.31 41.16 -21.35
C PHE A 359 -18.90 39.89 -20.72
N GLY A 360 -19.14 39.93 -19.41
CA GLY A 360 -19.85 38.89 -18.68
C GLY A 360 -19.47 38.88 -17.20
N GLN A 361 -19.83 37.80 -16.50
CA GLN A 361 -19.32 37.55 -15.16
C GLN A 361 -18.05 36.71 -15.29
N GLY A 362 -16.89 37.37 -15.23
CA GLY A 362 -15.61 36.66 -15.12
C GLY A 362 -15.64 35.69 -13.93
N ARG A 363 -14.89 34.58 -14.02
CA ARG A 363 -14.65 33.70 -12.87
C ARG A 363 -13.94 34.52 -11.80
N ASP A 364 -14.71 34.97 -10.81
CA ASP A 364 -14.20 35.74 -9.68
C ASP A 364 -13.13 34.89 -8.97
N ARG A 365 -11.90 35.41 -8.98
CA ARG A 365 -10.70 34.69 -8.55
C ARG A 365 -10.75 34.32 -7.06
N SER A 366 -11.62 34.97 -6.26
CA SER A 366 -11.85 34.59 -4.86
C SER A 366 -12.52 33.22 -4.70
N PHE A 367 -13.26 32.72 -5.71
CA PHE A 367 -13.79 31.35 -5.69
C PHE A 367 -12.77 30.29 -6.14
N LEU A 368 -11.63 30.70 -6.73
CA LEU A 368 -10.61 29.76 -7.23
C LEU A 368 -9.67 29.28 -6.11
N LEU A 369 -9.42 30.13 -5.11
CA LEU A 369 -8.76 29.80 -3.85
C LEU A 369 -9.52 30.49 -2.71
N ASP A 370 -10.22 29.71 -1.89
CA ASP A 370 -10.65 30.19 -0.58
C ASP A 370 -9.54 29.88 0.43
N ASP A 371 -9.04 30.91 1.11
CA ASP A 371 -7.98 30.77 2.11
C ASP A 371 -8.52 30.34 3.49
N THR A 372 -9.85 30.22 3.63
CA THR A 372 -10.51 29.69 4.83
C THR A 372 -10.17 28.22 5.03
N THR A 373 -9.75 27.87 6.24
CA THR A 373 -9.60 26.47 6.68
C THR A 373 -10.78 26.12 7.58
N VAL A 374 -11.44 25.00 7.30
CA VAL A 374 -12.61 24.50 8.02
C VAL A 374 -12.19 23.31 8.88
N THR A 375 -12.37 23.43 10.18
CA THR A 375 -12.35 22.28 11.11
C THR A 375 -13.47 21.29 10.76
N LEU A 376 -13.08 20.04 10.50
CA LEU A 376 -14.00 18.91 10.31
C LEU A 376 -14.44 18.37 11.67
N SER A 377 -15.75 18.24 11.88
CA SER A 377 -16.29 17.83 13.18
C SER A 377 -16.03 16.34 13.47
N LEU A 378 -15.30 16.06 14.55
CA LEU A 378 -15.11 14.69 15.07
C LEU A 378 -16.33 14.15 15.82
N CYS A 379 -17.41 14.93 16.01
CA CYS A 379 -18.55 14.52 16.86
C CYS A 379 -19.23 13.23 16.38
N GLN A 380 -19.31 12.98 15.07
CA GLN A 380 -19.88 11.73 14.54
C GLN A 380 -19.01 10.51 14.86
N LEU A 381 -17.68 10.65 14.77
CA LEU A 381 -16.71 9.62 15.12
C LEU A 381 -16.75 9.32 16.63
N ARG A 382 -16.72 10.37 17.47
CA ARG A 382 -16.87 10.25 18.93
C ARG A 382 -18.17 9.55 19.32
N ASN A 383 -19.30 9.90 18.68
CA ASN A 383 -20.59 9.27 18.93
C ASN A 383 -20.66 7.79 18.51
N ARG A 384 -19.87 7.33 17.52
CA ARG A 384 -19.74 5.90 17.19
C ARG A 384 -18.82 5.14 18.13
N LEU A 385 -17.80 5.79 18.69
CA LEU A 385 -16.79 5.14 19.53
C LEU A 385 -17.06 5.29 21.05
N LYS A 386 -18.13 5.98 21.45
CA LYS A 386 -18.49 6.28 22.84
C LYS A 386 -18.61 5.05 23.77
N ASP A 387 -18.97 3.89 23.21
CA ASP A 387 -19.22 2.64 23.95
C ASP A 387 -17.96 1.71 23.97
N VAL A 388 -16.87 2.14 23.32
CA VAL A 388 -15.60 1.41 23.24
C VAL A 388 -14.78 1.67 24.51
N SER A 389 -14.41 0.60 25.22
CA SER A 389 -13.59 0.70 26.44
C SER A 389 -12.16 1.15 26.15
N GLY A 390 -11.56 1.92 27.06
CA GLY A 390 -10.17 2.39 26.95
C GLY A 390 -9.15 1.26 26.75
N GLU A 391 -9.42 0.06 27.27
CA GLU A 391 -8.62 -1.15 27.05
C GLU A 391 -8.44 -1.50 25.57
N ALA A 392 -9.46 -1.24 24.73
CA ALA A 392 -9.41 -1.49 23.29
C ALA A 392 -8.45 -0.54 22.54
N TYR A 393 -8.10 0.60 23.13
CA TYR A 393 -7.06 1.50 22.61
C TYR A 393 -5.64 1.04 22.98
N TYR A 394 -5.50 0.19 24.01
CA TYR A 394 -4.21 -0.30 24.52
C TYR A 394 -4.12 -1.83 24.68
N PRO A 395 -4.54 -2.66 23.68
CA PRO A 395 -4.65 -4.11 23.81
C PRO A 395 -3.30 -4.81 24.02
N LEU A 396 -3.18 -5.59 25.10
CA LEU A 396 -1.94 -6.30 25.47
C LEU A 396 -1.58 -7.39 24.44
N LEU A 397 -0.28 -7.62 24.23
CA LEU A 397 0.24 -8.55 23.20
C LEU A 397 0.69 -9.91 23.74
N GLU A 398 0.47 -10.22 25.02
CA GLU A 398 1.13 -11.35 25.69
C GLU A 398 0.28 -12.61 25.85
N ASP A 399 -1.05 -12.52 25.81
CA ASP A 399 -1.93 -13.68 25.91
C ASP A 399 -2.08 -14.43 24.59
N GLU A 400 -1.54 -15.64 24.50
CA GLU A 400 -1.92 -16.61 23.44
C GLU A 400 -3.36 -17.12 23.63
N GLN A 401 -3.98 -16.87 24.79
CA GLN A 401 -5.33 -17.34 25.15
C GLN A 401 -6.44 -16.30 24.90
N SER A 402 -6.11 -15.03 24.71
CA SER A 402 -7.12 -14.01 24.45
C SER A 402 -7.64 -14.09 23.01
N SER A 403 -8.89 -14.52 22.86
CA SER A 403 -9.79 -13.94 21.86
C SER A 403 -9.85 -12.41 22.05
N LEU A 404 -10.27 -11.69 21.01
CA LEU A 404 -10.44 -10.22 20.99
C LEU A 404 -10.90 -9.63 22.34
N PRO A 405 -10.31 -8.50 22.80
CA PRO A 405 -10.57 -7.95 24.13
C PRO A 405 -12.07 -7.75 24.38
N GLN A 406 -12.52 -8.18 25.56
CA GLN A 406 -13.94 -8.29 25.89
C GLN A 406 -14.52 -6.93 26.32
N SER A 407 -14.81 -6.09 25.34
CA SER A 407 -15.65 -4.90 25.53
C SER A 407 -17.07 -5.27 25.96
N ASN A 408 -17.81 -4.30 26.51
CA ASN A 408 -19.25 -4.46 26.73
C ASN A 408 -20.04 -4.52 25.38
N SER A 409 -19.44 -4.09 24.27
CA SER A 409 -19.93 -4.27 22.89
C SER A 409 -19.64 -5.67 22.31
N SER A 410 -19.04 -6.60 23.07
CA SER A 410 -18.56 -7.91 22.59
C SER A 410 -19.58 -8.78 21.85
N ASN A 411 -20.88 -8.64 22.12
CA ASN A 411 -21.95 -9.29 21.35
C ASN A 411 -22.07 -8.75 19.91
N GLU A 412 -21.87 -7.45 19.70
CA GLU A 412 -21.95 -6.83 18.37
C GLU A 412 -20.63 -7.01 17.62
N LEU A 413 -19.48 -6.81 18.28
CA LEU A 413 -18.17 -7.03 17.66
C LEU A 413 -17.99 -8.49 17.21
N SER A 414 -18.44 -9.47 18.00
CA SER A 414 -18.39 -10.89 17.61
C SER A 414 -19.38 -11.24 16.49
N ALA A 415 -20.51 -10.54 16.37
CA ALA A 415 -21.37 -10.64 15.20
C ALA A 415 -20.69 -10.05 13.96
N THR A 416 -20.08 -8.86 14.06
CA THR A 416 -19.37 -8.19 12.96
C THR A 416 -18.21 -9.02 12.41
N VAL A 417 -17.48 -9.77 13.26
CA VAL A 417 -16.45 -10.75 12.83
C VAL A 417 -16.99 -11.79 11.83
N THR A 418 -18.29 -12.13 11.89
CA THR A 418 -18.91 -13.12 10.98
C THR A 418 -19.41 -12.54 9.66
N LEU A 419 -19.37 -11.21 9.48
CA LEU A 419 -19.88 -10.54 8.29
C LEU A 419 -18.90 -10.58 7.10
N PRO A 420 -19.41 -10.49 5.85
CA PRO A 420 -18.62 -10.27 4.64
C PRO A 420 -17.54 -9.20 4.81
N LEU A 421 -16.38 -9.38 4.16
CA LEU A 421 -15.20 -8.55 4.40
C LEU A 421 -15.46 -7.08 4.03
N ILE A 422 -16.25 -6.85 2.98
CA ILE A 422 -16.66 -5.51 2.51
C ILE A 422 -17.45 -4.74 3.59
N ILE A 423 -18.14 -5.43 4.49
CA ILE A 423 -18.85 -4.80 5.62
C ILE A 423 -17.87 -4.54 6.77
N ARG A 424 -17.00 -5.50 7.10
CA ARG A 424 -15.94 -5.35 8.12
C ARG A 424 -14.95 -4.23 7.80
N GLU A 425 -14.65 -3.97 6.53
CA GLU A 425 -13.83 -2.83 6.07
C GLU A 425 -14.54 -1.47 6.17
N ARG A 426 -15.85 -1.43 6.45
CA ARG A 426 -16.65 -0.20 6.60
C ARG A 426 -17.08 0.10 8.03
N ASP A 427 -16.96 -0.86 8.94
CA ASP A 427 -17.32 -0.71 10.35
C ASP A 427 -16.25 0.08 11.12
N THR A 428 -16.67 1.10 11.88
CA THR A 428 -15.77 2.07 12.52
C THR A 428 -15.10 1.52 13.77
N GLU A 429 -15.82 0.75 14.60
CA GLU A 429 -15.28 0.16 15.83
C GLU A 429 -14.35 -1.01 15.48
N TYR A 430 -14.77 -1.84 14.52
CA TYR A 430 -13.97 -2.95 14.03
C TYR A 430 -12.65 -2.47 13.41
N GLN A 431 -12.70 -1.47 12.53
CA GLN A 431 -11.46 -0.94 11.93
C GLN A 431 -10.54 -0.26 12.96
N LEU A 432 -11.07 0.46 13.96
CA LEU A 432 -10.27 0.98 15.08
C LEU A 432 -9.49 -0.16 15.76
N ILE A 433 -10.20 -1.17 16.26
CA ILE A 433 -9.60 -2.28 17.03
C ILE A 433 -8.55 -3.03 16.19
N ARG A 434 -8.84 -3.29 14.91
CA ARG A 434 -7.90 -3.99 14.02
C ARG A 434 -6.69 -3.13 13.64
N ILE A 435 -6.86 -1.82 13.40
CA ILE A 435 -5.73 -0.90 13.13
C ILE A 435 -4.79 -0.81 14.34
N ILE A 436 -5.33 -0.65 15.55
CA ILE A 436 -4.55 -0.58 16.78
C ILE A 436 -3.76 -1.88 17.00
N LEU A 437 -4.40 -3.04 16.81
CA LEU A 437 -3.74 -4.34 16.89
C LEU A 437 -2.59 -4.47 15.89
N PHE A 438 -2.82 -4.13 14.61
CA PHE A 438 -1.77 -4.20 13.59
C PHE A 438 -0.65 -3.19 13.82
N ASP A 439 -0.93 -1.97 14.26
CA ASP A 439 0.08 -0.96 14.63
C ASP A 439 1.00 -1.48 15.75
N ARG A 440 0.44 -2.05 16.83
CA ARG A 440 1.25 -2.66 17.91
C ARG A 440 2.05 -3.87 17.41
N LEU A 441 1.47 -4.74 16.58
CA LEU A 441 2.15 -5.91 16.02
C LEU A 441 3.29 -5.55 15.04
N LEU A 442 3.09 -4.53 14.19
CA LEU A 442 4.09 -4.01 13.26
C LEU A 442 5.21 -3.27 14.01
N LYS A 443 4.89 -2.51 15.07
CA LYS A 443 5.89 -1.95 15.99
C LYS A 443 6.70 -3.04 16.71
N ALA A 444 6.17 -4.25 16.87
CA ALA A 444 6.84 -5.43 17.42
C ALA A 444 7.46 -6.39 16.37
N TYR A 445 7.40 -6.07 15.08
CA TYR A 445 8.06 -6.83 14.01
C TYR A 445 9.59 -6.63 14.06
N PRO A 446 10.43 -7.65 13.82
CA PRO A 446 10.11 -9.01 13.36
C PRO A 446 9.71 -10.01 14.45
N TYR A 447 9.88 -9.69 15.74
CA TYR A 447 9.68 -10.65 16.84
C TYR A 447 8.26 -11.25 16.89
N LYS A 448 7.22 -10.46 16.60
CA LYS A 448 5.81 -10.91 16.53
C LYS A 448 5.35 -11.32 15.11
N LYS A 449 6.25 -11.67 14.17
CA LYS A 449 5.89 -12.05 12.78
C LYS A 449 4.81 -13.13 12.68
N ASN A 450 4.85 -14.14 13.56
CA ASN A 450 3.85 -15.21 13.58
C ASN A 450 2.46 -14.72 14.03
N SER A 451 2.40 -13.70 14.89
CA SER A 451 1.16 -13.05 15.30
C SER A 451 0.59 -12.20 14.15
N VAL A 452 1.43 -11.48 13.39
CA VAL A 452 0.98 -10.78 12.17
C VAL A 452 0.34 -11.76 11.17
N TRP A 453 0.98 -12.92 10.92
CA TRP A 453 0.41 -13.96 10.05
C TRP A 453 -0.87 -14.60 10.61
N LYS A 454 -0.97 -14.79 11.95
CA LYS A 454 -2.20 -15.28 12.61
C LYS A 454 -3.36 -14.30 12.41
N GLU A 455 -3.14 -13.01 12.63
CA GLU A 455 -4.20 -12.00 12.56
C GLU A 455 -4.59 -11.64 11.13
N ALA A 456 -3.63 -11.63 10.20
CA ALA A 456 -3.89 -11.41 8.77
C ALA A 456 -4.79 -12.49 8.14
N ARG A 457 -4.89 -13.69 8.74
CA ARG A 457 -5.86 -14.73 8.33
C ARG A 457 -7.32 -14.41 8.65
N VAL A 458 -7.60 -13.39 9.46
CA VAL A 458 -8.95 -12.89 9.73
C VAL A 458 -9.32 -11.79 8.73
N ASP A 459 -8.40 -10.83 8.57
CA ASP A 459 -8.36 -9.77 7.54
C ASP A 459 -7.10 -8.91 7.73
N ILE A 460 -6.89 -7.93 6.84
CA ILE A 460 -5.88 -6.88 6.97
C ILE A 460 -6.59 -5.51 6.80
N PRO A 461 -6.49 -4.58 7.78
CA PRO A 461 -7.13 -3.26 7.66
C PRO A 461 -6.58 -2.44 6.48
N PRO A 462 -7.42 -1.78 5.66
CA PRO A 462 -6.97 -1.05 4.47
C PRO A 462 -5.86 -0.03 4.75
N LEU A 463 -5.96 0.72 5.86
CA LEU A 463 -5.00 1.77 6.23
C LEU A 463 -3.56 1.23 6.42
N VAL A 464 -3.42 0.01 6.95
CA VAL A 464 -2.10 -0.59 7.27
C VAL A 464 -1.68 -1.68 6.28
N ARG A 465 -2.50 -1.97 5.27
CA ARG A 465 -2.34 -3.11 4.33
C ARG A 465 -0.95 -3.19 3.72
N GLY A 466 -0.38 -2.08 3.23
CA GLY A 466 0.97 -2.06 2.66
C GLY A 466 2.10 -2.40 3.64
N LEU A 467 1.93 -2.12 4.93
CA LEU A 467 2.88 -2.48 5.99
C LEU A 467 2.70 -3.96 6.40
N ALA A 468 1.46 -4.42 6.52
CA ALA A 468 1.15 -5.82 6.79
C ALA A 468 1.65 -6.75 5.68
N TRP A 469 1.46 -6.39 4.40
CA TRP A 469 1.98 -7.12 3.25
C TRP A 469 3.50 -7.25 3.27
N ALA A 470 4.23 -6.19 3.64
CA ALA A 470 5.68 -6.25 3.80
C ALA A 470 6.12 -7.18 4.95
N ALA A 471 5.39 -7.18 6.07
CA ALA A 471 5.65 -8.11 7.16
C ALA A 471 5.34 -9.58 6.79
N LEU A 472 4.31 -9.83 5.97
CA LEU A 472 3.98 -11.15 5.42
C LEU A 472 5.00 -11.65 4.38
N LEU A 473 5.59 -10.73 3.62
CA LEU A 473 6.69 -11.01 2.68
C LEU A 473 8.06 -11.17 3.38
N GLY A 474 8.12 -11.01 4.70
CA GLY A 474 9.34 -11.21 5.49
C GLY A 474 10.40 -10.14 5.26
N ILE A 475 10.00 -8.91 4.96
CA ILE A 475 10.92 -7.81 4.65
C ILE A 475 11.61 -7.29 5.93
N ASP A 476 12.94 -7.13 5.91
CA ASP A 476 13.73 -6.58 7.02
C ASP A 476 15.08 -5.93 6.61
N GLY A 477 15.75 -5.35 7.62
CA GLY A 477 17.07 -4.73 7.53
C GLY A 477 17.06 -3.27 7.06
N ASP A 478 18.23 -2.71 6.77
CA ASP A 478 18.28 -1.40 6.11
C ASP A 478 17.87 -1.51 4.64
N ILE A 479 16.57 -1.45 4.41
CA ILE A 479 16.00 -1.43 3.07
C ILE A 479 16.34 -0.14 2.34
N GLN A 480 16.49 0.99 3.05
CA GLN A 480 16.68 2.30 2.44
C GLN A 480 18.07 2.42 1.81
N ALA A 481 19.12 1.99 2.51
CA ALA A 481 20.48 2.01 1.97
C ALA A 481 20.65 1.11 0.73
N LYS A 482 20.16 -0.15 0.78
CA LYS A 482 20.16 -1.11 -0.36
C LYS A 482 19.54 -0.50 -1.64
N TYR A 483 18.51 0.31 -1.42
CA TYR A 483 17.64 0.94 -2.42
C TYR A 483 18.25 2.23 -2.98
N GLU A 484 18.89 3.03 -2.13
CA GLU A 484 19.62 4.23 -2.53
C GLU A 484 20.85 3.88 -3.37
N SER A 485 21.60 2.82 -3.00
CA SER A 485 22.83 2.38 -3.69
C SER A 485 22.66 1.76 -5.09
N THR A 486 21.43 1.49 -5.52
CA THR A 486 21.14 0.92 -6.86
C THR A 486 21.10 2.02 -7.93
N ASP A 487 21.71 1.86 -9.11
CA ASP A 487 21.53 2.86 -10.18
C ASP A 487 20.10 2.84 -10.76
N LYS A 488 19.58 4.02 -11.05
CA LYS A 488 18.20 4.32 -11.44
C LYS A 488 18.13 5.31 -12.61
N ASP A 489 19.23 6.01 -12.88
CA ASP A 489 19.26 7.25 -13.63
C ASP A 489 20.01 7.06 -14.97
N THR A 490 20.99 6.15 -15.02
CA THR A 490 21.60 5.68 -16.29
C THR A 490 20.54 5.08 -17.24
N PRO A 491 20.51 5.46 -18.52
CA PRO A 491 19.60 4.87 -19.51
C PRO A 491 19.85 3.38 -19.75
N ILE A 492 18.78 2.60 -19.88
CA ILE A 492 18.81 1.15 -20.14
C ILE A 492 17.97 0.78 -21.38
N PRO A 493 18.26 -0.33 -22.09
CA PRO A 493 17.53 -0.71 -23.30
C PRO A 493 16.01 -0.85 -23.12
N THR A 494 15.57 -1.21 -21.92
CA THR A 494 14.16 -1.42 -21.56
C THR A 494 13.40 -0.10 -21.30
N ASP A 495 14.08 1.05 -21.16
CA ASP A 495 13.44 2.33 -20.81
C ASP A 495 12.32 2.71 -21.79
N ARG A 496 12.51 2.47 -23.08
CA ARG A 496 11.50 2.76 -24.12
C ARG A 496 10.25 1.89 -23.98
N GLN A 497 10.37 0.66 -23.46
CA GLN A 497 9.22 -0.22 -23.22
C GLN A 497 8.46 0.24 -21.96
N ILE A 498 9.21 0.51 -20.89
CA ILE A 498 8.74 1.09 -19.62
C ILE A 498 7.94 2.38 -19.90
N GLU A 499 8.39 3.22 -20.82
CA GLU A 499 7.73 4.47 -21.24
C GLU A 499 6.39 4.30 -21.95
N VAL A 500 6.19 3.20 -22.66
CA VAL A 500 4.95 2.93 -23.40
C VAL A 500 3.97 2.13 -22.55
N ASP A 501 4.45 1.32 -21.61
CA ASP A 501 3.60 0.49 -20.76
C ASP A 501 3.03 1.23 -19.55
N ILE A 502 3.83 2.06 -18.87
CA ILE A 502 3.39 2.79 -17.67
C ILE A 502 2.14 3.64 -17.94
N PRO A 503 2.08 4.51 -18.98
CA PRO A 503 0.92 5.38 -19.19
C PRO A 503 -0.35 4.63 -19.60
N ARG A 504 -0.27 3.32 -19.88
CA ARG A 504 -1.41 2.45 -20.22
C ARG A 504 -1.88 1.62 -19.02
N CYS A 505 -1.11 1.58 -17.94
CA CYS A 505 -1.37 0.75 -16.77
C CYS A 505 -2.37 1.43 -15.83
N HIS A 506 -3.53 0.80 -15.59
CA HIS A 506 -4.59 1.26 -14.68
C HIS A 506 -4.97 2.76 -14.83
N GLN A 507 -5.13 3.26 -16.06
CA GLN A 507 -5.45 4.67 -16.35
C GLN A 507 -6.69 5.24 -15.62
N TYR A 508 -7.60 4.37 -15.13
CA TYR A 508 -8.77 4.76 -14.35
C TYR A 508 -8.45 5.19 -12.90
N ASP A 509 -7.23 4.94 -12.41
CA ASP A 509 -6.77 5.38 -11.10
C ASP A 509 -6.06 6.74 -11.23
N GLU A 510 -6.53 7.73 -10.47
CA GLU A 510 -6.03 9.11 -10.54
C GLU A 510 -4.58 9.25 -10.07
N LEU A 511 -4.10 8.39 -9.17
CA LEU A 511 -2.71 8.43 -8.75
C LEU A 511 -1.80 7.75 -9.78
N LEU A 512 -2.18 6.59 -10.29
CA LEU A 512 -1.37 5.84 -11.26
C LEU A 512 -1.24 6.58 -12.61
N SER A 513 -2.30 7.27 -13.05
CA SER A 513 -2.29 8.12 -14.25
C SER A 513 -1.59 9.48 -14.09
N SER A 514 -1.21 9.87 -12.87
CA SER A 514 -0.50 11.13 -12.62
C SER A 514 0.98 11.07 -13.07
N PRO A 515 1.62 12.18 -13.47
CA PRO A 515 3.04 12.17 -13.86
C PRO A 515 3.98 11.74 -12.74
N GLN A 516 3.61 11.97 -11.47
CA GLN A 516 4.36 11.55 -10.29
C GLN A 516 4.10 10.07 -9.98
N GLY A 517 2.90 9.56 -10.27
CA GLY A 517 2.59 8.13 -10.38
C GLY A 517 3.50 7.47 -11.41
N HIS A 518 3.48 7.95 -12.65
CA HIS A 518 4.34 7.49 -13.74
C HIS A 518 5.84 7.59 -13.43
N SER A 519 6.31 8.67 -12.80
CA SER A 519 7.73 8.85 -12.45
C SER A 519 8.17 7.93 -11.32
N LYS A 520 7.31 7.71 -10.31
CA LYS A 520 7.47 6.61 -9.35
C LYS A 520 7.50 5.29 -10.11
N PHE A 521 6.50 4.98 -10.94
CA PHE A 521 6.36 3.75 -11.74
C PHE A 521 7.48 3.53 -12.78
N ARG A 522 8.21 4.58 -13.16
CA ARG A 522 9.45 4.45 -13.92
C ARG A 522 10.57 4.00 -13.01
N ARG A 523 10.71 4.66 -11.85
CA ARG A 523 11.81 4.39 -10.92
C ARG A 523 11.64 3.06 -10.16
N VAL A 524 10.41 2.64 -9.74
CA VAL A 524 9.87 1.28 -9.16
C VAL A 524 9.58 -1.30 -10.72
N LEU A 525 9.94 -1.72 -11.98
CA LEU A 525 10.55 -1.29 -13.28
C LEU A 525 12.03 -0.84 -13.35
N LYS A 526 12.45 0.41 -13.61
CA LYS A 526 13.88 0.75 -13.93
C LYS A 526 14.96 0.09 -13.07
N ALA A 527 15.01 0.34 -11.75
CA ALA A 527 16.02 -0.32 -10.93
C ALA A 527 15.79 -1.86 -10.90
N TRP A 528 14.55 -2.32 -11.13
CA TRP A 528 14.16 -3.72 -11.42
C TRP A 528 14.55 -4.17 -12.82
N VAL A 529 15.57 -3.54 -13.41
CA VAL A 529 16.37 -4.06 -14.53
C VAL A 529 17.88 -3.88 -14.23
N VAL A 530 18.25 -3.41 -13.03
CA VAL A 530 19.61 -3.04 -12.62
C VAL A 530 20.13 -3.87 -11.43
N SER A 531 19.45 -3.93 -10.26
CA SER A 531 20.05 -4.57 -9.07
C SER A 531 20.00 -6.11 -9.04
N HIS A 532 19.40 -6.73 -10.05
CA HIS A 532 20.12 -7.79 -10.75
C HIS A 532 20.10 -7.45 -12.26
N PRO A 533 21.01 -8.00 -13.08
CA PRO A 533 20.80 -8.10 -14.53
C PRO A 533 19.46 -8.78 -14.86
N ASP A 534 19.03 -9.66 -13.94
CA ASP A 534 17.72 -10.28 -13.85
C ASP A 534 16.87 -9.73 -12.65
N LEU A 535 16.93 -8.41 -12.37
CA LEU A 535 15.82 -7.49 -11.95
C LEU A 535 15.52 -7.15 -10.41
N VAL A 536 15.91 -5.97 -9.79
CA VAL A 536 15.22 -5.30 -8.57
C VAL A 536 15.20 -3.71 -8.29
N TYR A 537 14.05 -3.02 -7.95
CA TYR A 537 13.60 -1.56 -8.16
C TYR A 537 13.69 -0.42 -7.06
N TRP A 538 12.84 0.64 -7.07
CA TRP A 538 12.93 1.89 -6.22
C TRP A 538 11.65 2.28 -5.43
N GLN A 539 11.51 1.86 -4.17
CA GLN A 539 10.79 2.59 -3.10
C GLN A 539 10.96 1.68 -1.90
N ALA A 540 12.05 1.82 -1.13
CA ALA A 540 12.50 0.88 -0.09
C ALA A 540 11.54 -0.28 0.23
N LEU A 541 10.40 0.02 0.87
CA LEU A 541 9.35 -0.96 1.16
C LEU A 541 8.76 -1.67 -0.08
N ALA A 542 8.14 -0.97 -1.03
CA ALA A 542 7.55 -1.59 -2.23
C ALA A 542 8.60 -2.23 -3.15
N TYR A 543 9.81 -1.68 -3.19
CA TYR A 543 11.00 -2.32 -3.75
C TYR A 543 11.21 -3.71 -3.15
N ALA A 544 11.39 -3.79 -1.83
CA ALA A 544 11.67 -5.05 -1.15
C ALA A 544 10.48 -6.02 -1.20
N CYS A 545 9.24 -5.51 -1.14
CA CYS A 545 8.04 -6.32 -1.39
C CYS A 545 8.12 -6.97 -2.77
N MET A 546 8.48 -6.24 -3.82
CA MET A 546 8.69 -6.80 -5.16
C MET A 546 9.88 -7.78 -5.21
N SER A 547 10.98 -7.46 -4.52
CA SER A 547 12.16 -8.35 -4.35
C SER A 547 11.82 -9.69 -3.70
N ALA A 548 10.78 -9.75 -2.85
CA ALA A 548 10.33 -10.98 -2.20
C ALA A 548 9.20 -11.66 -2.98
N PHE A 549 8.23 -10.88 -3.50
CA PHE A 549 7.03 -11.36 -4.17
C PHE A 549 7.36 -12.06 -5.49
N ILE A 550 8.21 -11.48 -6.34
CA ILE A 550 8.50 -12.06 -7.65
C ILE A 550 9.27 -13.38 -7.53
N PRO A 551 10.34 -13.50 -6.72
CA PRO A 551 10.95 -14.81 -6.47
C PRO A 551 10.00 -15.82 -5.81
N LYS A 552 9.07 -15.40 -4.94
CA LYS A 552 8.10 -16.31 -4.29
C LYS A 552 7.09 -16.91 -5.28
N TYR A 553 6.50 -16.11 -6.18
CA TYR A 553 5.41 -16.58 -7.05
C TYR A 553 5.79 -16.73 -8.53
N LEU A 554 6.70 -15.91 -9.03
CA LEU A 554 7.04 -15.73 -10.45
C LEU A 554 8.54 -15.96 -10.72
N TYR A 555 9.18 -16.84 -9.95
CA TYR A 555 10.58 -17.21 -10.12
C TYR A 555 10.89 -17.58 -11.58
N ASN A 556 11.86 -16.91 -12.19
CA ASN A 556 12.29 -17.09 -13.58
C ASN A 556 11.21 -16.86 -14.67
N PHE A 557 10.03 -16.32 -14.37
CA PHE A 557 9.01 -15.99 -15.38
C PHE A 557 9.45 -14.88 -16.34
N PHE A 558 10.35 -14.00 -15.91
CA PHE A 558 10.78 -12.81 -16.65
C PHE A 558 12.15 -12.95 -17.32
N LEU A 559 12.68 -14.18 -17.40
CA LEU A 559 13.89 -14.47 -18.16
C LEU A 559 13.67 -14.24 -19.67
N LYS A 560 14.75 -13.89 -20.38
CA LYS A 560 14.75 -13.65 -21.83
C LYS A 560 14.36 -14.89 -22.66
N ASP A 561 14.61 -16.07 -22.13
CA ASP A 561 13.87 -17.29 -22.49
C ASP A 561 13.27 -17.87 -21.20
N ASN A 562 11.95 -17.82 -21.12
CA ASN A 562 11.13 -18.33 -20.02
C ASN A 562 10.28 -19.53 -20.47
N SER A 563 10.46 -20.03 -21.70
CA SER A 563 9.56 -20.99 -22.37
C SER A 563 9.38 -22.27 -21.56
N HIS A 564 10.48 -22.81 -21.03
CA HIS A 564 10.47 -24.02 -20.21
C HIS A 564 9.80 -23.80 -18.84
N VAL A 565 9.97 -22.61 -18.24
CA VAL A 565 9.39 -22.25 -16.94
C VAL A 565 7.87 -22.12 -17.06
N ILE A 566 7.39 -21.39 -18.06
CA ILE A 566 5.97 -21.19 -18.33
C ILE A 566 5.31 -22.52 -18.71
N GLN A 567 5.93 -23.33 -19.57
CA GLN A 567 5.37 -24.63 -19.95
C GLN A 567 5.33 -25.64 -18.79
N GLU A 568 6.33 -25.68 -17.90
CA GLU A 568 6.23 -26.48 -16.66
C GLU A 568 5.04 -26.01 -15.82
N TYR A 569 4.94 -24.69 -15.59
CA TYR A 569 3.92 -24.11 -14.72
C TYR A 569 2.50 -24.37 -15.25
N LEU A 570 2.26 -24.21 -16.55
CA LEU A 570 0.98 -24.50 -17.20
C LEU A 570 0.66 -26.01 -17.20
N THR A 571 1.67 -26.88 -17.32
CA THR A 571 1.48 -28.34 -17.23
C THR A 571 1.06 -28.73 -15.81
N VAL A 572 1.71 -28.19 -14.77
CA VAL A 572 1.30 -28.38 -13.37
C VAL A 572 -0.10 -27.80 -13.14
N PHE A 573 -0.44 -26.65 -13.72
CA PHE A 573 -1.80 -26.11 -13.63
C PHE A 573 -2.84 -27.02 -14.29
N SER A 574 -2.55 -27.62 -15.45
CA SER A 574 -3.43 -28.60 -16.10
C SER A 574 -3.67 -29.84 -15.20
N GLN A 575 -2.60 -30.38 -14.60
CA GLN A 575 -2.69 -31.45 -13.60
C GLN A 575 -3.52 -31.03 -12.37
N MET A 576 -3.47 -29.75 -11.96
CA MET A 576 -4.27 -29.22 -10.85
C MET A 576 -5.76 -29.05 -11.20
N ILE A 577 -6.10 -28.75 -12.46
CA ILE A 577 -7.49 -28.82 -12.94
C ILE A 577 -7.97 -30.27 -12.89
N ALA A 578 -7.23 -31.22 -13.48
CA ALA A 578 -7.57 -32.65 -13.46
C ALA A 578 -7.70 -33.23 -12.04
N PHE A 579 -6.88 -32.75 -11.10
CA PHE A 579 -6.90 -33.17 -9.70
C PHE A 579 -8.14 -32.68 -8.93
N HIS A 580 -8.72 -31.51 -9.24
CA HIS A 580 -9.88 -30.98 -8.50
C HIS A 580 -11.21 -31.05 -9.26
N ASP A 581 -11.21 -30.89 -10.59
CA ASP A 581 -12.38 -31.07 -11.46
C ASP A 581 -11.99 -31.86 -12.73
N PRO A 582 -11.96 -33.21 -12.63
CA PRO A 582 -11.59 -34.08 -13.75
C PRO A 582 -12.59 -34.01 -14.90
N GLU A 583 -13.86 -33.74 -14.62
CA GLU A 583 -14.93 -33.64 -15.63
C GLU A 583 -14.70 -32.43 -16.53
N LEU A 584 -14.44 -31.26 -15.91
CA LEU A 584 -14.03 -30.06 -16.63
C LEU A 584 -12.69 -30.26 -17.36
N SER A 585 -11.73 -30.95 -16.74
CA SER A 585 -10.44 -31.23 -17.38
C SER A 585 -10.59 -32.14 -18.62
N ASN A 586 -11.41 -33.19 -18.54
CA ASN A 586 -11.66 -34.09 -19.67
C ASN A 586 -12.29 -33.32 -20.83
N HIS A 587 -13.37 -32.56 -20.58
CA HIS A 587 -14.05 -31.73 -21.59
C HIS A 587 -13.10 -30.73 -22.25
N LEU A 588 -12.35 -29.93 -21.46
CA LEU A 588 -11.43 -28.93 -22.00
C LEU A 588 -10.29 -29.57 -22.83
N ASN A 589 -9.81 -30.75 -22.45
CA ASN A 589 -8.84 -31.50 -23.26
C ASN A 589 -9.45 -32.08 -24.54
N GLU A 590 -10.70 -32.57 -24.51
CA GLU A 590 -11.40 -33.10 -25.68
C GLU A 590 -11.70 -32.04 -26.75
N ILE A 591 -12.02 -30.80 -26.34
CA ILE A 591 -12.17 -29.66 -27.27
C ILE A 591 -10.83 -28.96 -27.60
N GLY A 592 -9.70 -29.40 -27.03
CA GLY A 592 -8.37 -28.81 -27.25
C GLY A 592 -8.11 -27.45 -26.59
N PHE A 593 -8.95 -27.03 -25.64
CA PHE A 593 -8.88 -25.74 -24.95
C PHE A 593 -7.91 -25.78 -23.75
N ILE A 594 -6.61 -25.88 -24.04
CA ILE A 594 -5.54 -26.04 -23.04
C ILE A 594 -5.18 -24.71 -22.32
N PRO A 595 -4.63 -24.75 -21.08
CA PRO A 595 -4.30 -23.55 -20.31
C PRO A 595 -3.35 -22.55 -20.97
N ASP A 596 -2.48 -23.00 -21.87
CA ASP A 596 -1.57 -22.16 -22.67
C ASP A 596 -2.31 -21.06 -23.46
N LEU A 597 -3.61 -21.24 -23.75
CA LEU A 597 -4.43 -20.28 -24.48
C LEU A 597 -4.97 -19.11 -23.63
N TYR A 598 -5.07 -19.28 -22.30
CA TYR A 598 -5.78 -18.32 -21.43
C TYR A 598 -5.12 -18.00 -20.08
N ALA A 599 -4.33 -18.92 -19.51
CA ALA A 599 -3.83 -18.79 -18.15
C ALA A 599 -2.49 -18.01 -18.04
N ILE A 600 -1.79 -17.82 -19.15
CA ILE A 600 -0.55 -17.01 -19.23
C ILE A 600 -0.73 -15.60 -18.65
N PRO A 601 -1.69 -14.76 -19.09
CA PRO A 601 -1.91 -13.43 -18.51
C PRO A 601 -2.38 -13.49 -17.05
N TRP A 602 -3.12 -14.52 -16.64
CA TRP A 602 -3.56 -14.68 -15.25
C TRP A 602 -2.37 -14.79 -14.30
N PHE A 603 -1.41 -15.66 -14.62
CA PHE A 603 -0.24 -15.86 -13.76
C PHE A 603 0.77 -14.72 -13.89
N LEU A 604 1.10 -14.25 -15.10
CA LEU A 604 2.03 -13.12 -15.29
C LEU A 604 1.59 -11.83 -14.56
N THR A 605 0.28 -11.59 -14.46
CA THR A 605 -0.27 -10.41 -13.75
C THR A 605 -0.70 -10.72 -12.31
N MET A 606 -0.57 -11.96 -11.84
CA MET A 606 -1.10 -12.43 -10.55
C MET A 606 -2.57 -12.00 -10.34
N PHE A 607 -3.35 -12.20 -11.40
CA PHE A 607 -4.78 -11.92 -11.53
C PHE A 607 -5.20 -10.43 -11.52
N THR A 608 -4.29 -9.44 -11.56
CA THR A 608 -4.68 -8.01 -11.61
C THR A 608 -5.37 -7.60 -12.92
N HIS A 609 -5.20 -8.37 -14.00
CA HIS A 609 -5.99 -8.20 -15.23
C HIS A 609 -7.41 -8.81 -15.13
N VAL A 610 -7.64 -9.71 -14.17
CA VAL A 610 -8.94 -10.39 -13.96
C VAL A 610 -9.83 -9.62 -12.98
N PHE A 611 -9.24 -8.95 -11.98
CA PHE A 611 -9.98 -8.27 -10.93
C PHE A 611 -9.60 -6.78 -10.83
N PRO A 612 -10.57 -5.86 -10.67
CA PRO A 612 -10.28 -4.46 -10.36
C PRO A 612 -9.58 -4.32 -9.01
N LEU A 613 -8.83 -3.22 -8.83
CA LEU A 613 -7.94 -3.03 -7.67
C LEU A 613 -8.61 -3.26 -6.31
N HIS A 614 -9.85 -2.81 -6.12
CA HIS A 614 -10.57 -3.01 -4.85
C HIS A 614 -10.93 -4.48 -4.55
N LYS A 615 -11.06 -5.35 -5.57
CA LYS A 615 -11.27 -6.80 -5.40
C LYS A 615 -9.94 -7.55 -5.28
N ILE A 616 -8.91 -7.18 -6.06
CA ILE A 616 -7.64 -7.92 -6.04
C ILE A 616 -6.95 -7.84 -4.67
N PHE A 617 -7.15 -6.76 -3.90
CA PHE A 617 -6.62 -6.64 -2.54
C PHE A 617 -7.10 -7.76 -1.60
N HIS A 618 -8.38 -8.14 -1.63
CA HIS A 618 -8.91 -9.24 -0.80
C HIS A 618 -8.32 -10.60 -1.19
N LEU A 619 -8.09 -10.82 -2.49
CA LEU A 619 -7.41 -12.01 -2.98
C LEU A 619 -5.93 -12.02 -2.60
N TRP A 620 -5.26 -10.87 -2.65
CA TRP A 620 -3.84 -10.72 -2.33
C TRP A 620 -3.55 -10.81 -0.82
N ASP A 621 -4.44 -10.30 0.04
CA ASP A 621 -4.40 -10.54 1.49
C ASP A 621 -4.34 -12.05 1.79
N THR A 622 -5.07 -12.86 1.02
CA THR A 622 -5.05 -14.33 1.14
C THR A 622 -3.82 -14.97 0.48
N LEU A 623 -3.46 -14.53 -0.74
CA LEU A 623 -2.31 -15.02 -1.51
C LEU A 623 -1.00 -14.96 -0.70
N LEU A 624 -0.76 -13.83 -0.02
CA LEU A 624 0.47 -13.58 0.73
C LEU A 624 0.66 -14.52 1.92
N LEU A 625 -0.44 -15.04 2.48
CA LEU A 625 -0.45 -16.01 3.58
C LEU A 625 -0.08 -17.44 3.12
N GLY A 626 -0.33 -17.75 1.84
CA GLY A 626 0.03 -19.02 1.21
C GLY A 626 1.48 -19.06 0.69
N ASN A 627 1.87 -20.22 0.14
CA ASN A 627 3.17 -20.46 -0.50
C ASN A 627 3.07 -20.33 -2.04
N SER A 628 4.14 -20.68 -2.78
CA SER A 628 4.22 -20.50 -4.24
C SER A 628 3.17 -21.27 -5.06
N SER A 629 2.47 -22.25 -4.48
CA SER A 629 1.46 -23.05 -5.19
C SER A 629 0.00 -22.60 -4.98
N PHE A 630 -0.24 -21.64 -4.09
CA PHE A 630 -1.57 -21.05 -3.91
C PHE A 630 -2.19 -20.45 -5.21
N PRO A 631 -1.43 -19.83 -6.14
CA PRO A 631 -1.98 -19.31 -7.40
C PRO A 631 -2.67 -20.37 -8.27
N PHE A 632 -2.23 -21.64 -8.24
CA PHE A 632 -2.93 -22.72 -8.96
C PHE A 632 -4.34 -22.92 -8.42
N CYS A 633 -4.53 -22.79 -7.10
CA CYS A 633 -5.83 -22.91 -6.46
C CYS A 633 -6.76 -21.75 -6.84
N ILE A 634 -6.22 -20.54 -7.01
CA ILE A 634 -6.96 -19.38 -7.54
C ILE A 634 -7.41 -19.64 -8.99
N GLY A 635 -6.50 -20.11 -9.85
CA GLY A 635 -6.84 -20.43 -11.25
C GLY A 635 -7.95 -21.49 -11.36
N VAL A 636 -7.89 -22.55 -10.54
CA VAL A 636 -8.95 -23.56 -10.47
C VAL A 636 -10.24 -22.98 -9.88
N ALA A 637 -10.18 -22.11 -8.87
CA ALA A 637 -11.37 -21.48 -8.30
C ALA A 637 -12.11 -20.58 -9.31
N ILE A 638 -11.39 -19.86 -10.18
CA ILE A 638 -11.99 -19.08 -11.28
C ILE A 638 -12.68 -20.02 -12.27
N LEU A 639 -11.99 -21.08 -12.72
CA LEU A 639 -12.57 -22.08 -13.63
C LEU A 639 -13.81 -22.76 -13.03
N GLN A 640 -13.83 -23.03 -11.72
CA GLN A 640 -14.99 -23.60 -11.01
C GLN A 640 -16.17 -22.64 -10.87
N GLN A 641 -15.99 -21.33 -11.06
CA GLN A 641 -17.11 -20.38 -11.19
C GLN A 641 -17.65 -20.29 -12.62
N LEU A 642 -16.82 -20.56 -13.62
CA LEU A 642 -17.20 -20.60 -15.04
C LEU A 642 -17.70 -21.98 -15.49
N ARG A 643 -17.45 -23.03 -14.69
CA ARG A 643 -17.64 -24.47 -14.96
C ARG A 643 -18.82 -24.81 -15.85
N ASP A 644 -20.02 -24.41 -15.46
CA ASP A 644 -21.25 -24.84 -16.14
C ASP A 644 -21.31 -24.25 -17.56
N ARG A 645 -20.91 -22.98 -17.72
CA ARG A 645 -20.73 -22.35 -19.03
C ARG A 645 -19.56 -22.95 -19.83
N LEU A 646 -18.56 -23.56 -19.20
CA LEU A 646 -17.44 -24.20 -19.92
C LEU A 646 -17.87 -25.56 -20.48
N LEU A 647 -18.59 -26.37 -19.70
CA LEU A 647 -19.08 -27.69 -20.11
C LEU A 647 -20.16 -27.62 -21.22
N GLU A 648 -20.95 -26.55 -21.25
CA GLU A 648 -21.94 -26.30 -22.31
C GLU A 648 -21.32 -25.85 -23.65
N ASN A 649 -20.05 -25.44 -23.68
CA ASN A 649 -19.45 -24.71 -24.81
C ASN A 649 -18.29 -25.44 -25.50
N GLY A 650 -18.15 -25.17 -26.80
CA GLY A 650 -17.02 -25.60 -27.61
C GLY A 650 -15.81 -24.66 -27.54
N PHE A 651 -14.81 -24.95 -28.36
CA PHE A 651 -13.54 -24.22 -28.38
C PHE A 651 -13.71 -22.72 -28.67
N ASN A 652 -14.50 -22.36 -29.69
CA ASN A 652 -14.65 -20.95 -30.12
C ASN A 652 -15.43 -20.14 -29.07
N GLU A 653 -16.45 -20.76 -28.50
CA GLU A 653 -17.31 -20.17 -27.49
C GLU A 653 -16.55 -19.98 -26.17
N CYS A 654 -15.64 -20.90 -25.84
CA CYS A 654 -14.66 -20.72 -24.76
C CYS A 654 -13.68 -19.56 -25.05
N ILE A 655 -13.13 -19.44 -26.27
CA ILE A 655 -12.26 -18.29 -26.62
C ILE A 655 -12.99 -16.95 -26.39
N LEU A 656 -14.27 -16.86 -26.77
CA LEU A 656 -15.10 -15.67 -26.52
C LEU A 656 -15.33 -15.44 -25.01
N LEU A 657 -15.65 -16.49 -24.25
CA LEU A 657 -15.89 -16.43 -22.79
C LEU A 657 -14.68 -15.96 -21.97
N PHE A 658 -13.45 -16.21 -22.42
CA PHE A 658 -12.24 -15.69 -21.76
C PHE A 658 -11.79 -14.32 -22.30
N SER A 659 -12.29 -13.92 -23.47
CA SER A 659 -12.06 -12.58 -24.03
C SER A 659 -12.93 -11.51 -23.35
N ASP A 660 -14.17 -11.87 -23.01
CA ASP A 660 -15.09 -11.06 -22.20
C ASP A 660 -15.53 -11.86 -20.96
N LEU A 661 -14.65 -11.89 -19.96
CA LEU A 661 -14.80 -12.74 -18.78
C LEU A 661 -15.88 -12.19 -17.84
N PRO A 662 -16.95 -12.96 -17.52
CA PRO A 662 -18.05 -12.48 -16.68
C PRO A 662 -17.57 -12.19 -15.25
N GLU A 663 -18.34 -11.35 -14.53
CA GLU A 663 -17.99 -10.94 -13.17
C GLU A 663 -17.84 -12.13 -12.21
N ILE A 664 -16.61 -12.34 -11.73
CA ILE A 664 -16.26 -13.37 -10.76
C ILE A 664 -16.54 -12.88 -9.34
N ASP A 665 -17.20 -13.73 -8.53
CA ASP A 665 -17.39 -13.50 -7.09
C ASP A 665 -16.05 -13.68 -6.36
N ILE A 666 -15.58 -12.60 -5.73
CA ILE A 666 -14.29 -12.54 -5.05
C ILE A 666 -14.28 -13.31 -3.72
N GLU A 667 -15.39 -13.31 -2.97
CA GLU A 667 -15.49 -14.02 -1.69
C GLU A 667 -15.62 -15.53 -1.93
N ARG A 668 -16.36 -15.94 -2.96
CA ARG A 668 -16.35 -17.32 -3.47
C ARG A 668 -14.96 -17.72 -3.98
N CYS A 669 -14.28 -16.87 -4.74
CA CYS A 669 -12.94 -17.15 -5.26
C CYS A 669 -11.94 -17.41 -4.12
N VAL A 670 -11.87 -16.51 -3.12
CA VAL A 670 -11.02 -16.65 -1.94
C VAL A 670 -11.35 -17.93 -1.17
N ARG A 671 -12.63 -18.17 -0.86
CA ARG A 671 -13.08 -19.34 -0.09
C ARG A 671 -12.73 -20.66 -0.78
N GLU A 672 -13.03 -20.80 -2.07
CA GLU A 672 -12.71 -22.03 -2.78
C GLU A 672 -11.21 -22.18 -3.03
N SER A 673 -10.45 -21.11 -3.23
CA SER A 673 -8.97 -21.17 -3.30
C SER A 673 -8.37 -21.77 -2.02
N ILE A 674 -8.85 -21.34 -0.84
CA ILE A 674 -8.44 -21.90 0.47
C ILE A 674 -8.85 -23.36 0.60
N ASN A 675 -10.07 -23.71 0.17
CA ASN A 675 -10.60 -25.08 0.18
C ASN A 675 -9.73 -26.03 -0.67
N LEU A 676 -9.49 -25.66 -1.93
CA LEU A 676 -8.65 -26.39 -2.90
C LEU A 676 -7.23 -26.58 -2.35
N PHE A 677 -6.62 -25.52 -1.80
CA PHE A 677 -5.29 -25.58 -1.18
C PHE A 677 -5.27 -26.56 0.02
N CYS A 678 -6.30 -26.54 0.87
CA CYS A 678 -6.46 -27.45 2.02
C CYS A 678 -6.72 -28.94 1.67
N TRP A 679 -6.83 -29.26 0.37
CA TRP A 679 -6.94 -30.61 -0.17
C TRP A 679 -5.80 -30.98 -1.13
N THR A 680 -4.83 -30.09 -1.35
CA THR A 680 -3.70 -30.30 -2.27
C THR A 680 -2.44 -30.74 -1.48
N PRO A 681 -1.86 -31.92 -1.75
CA PRO A 681 -0.55 -32.29 -1.20
C PRO A 681 0.55 -31.34 -1.71
N LYS A 682 1.53 -30.97 -0.88
CA LYS A 682 2.56 -29.99 -1.25
C LYS A 682 3.36 -30.43 -2.47
N SER A 683 3.74 -31.70 -2.48
CA SER A 683 4.52 -32.34 -3.54
C SER A 683 3.77 -32.51 -4.85
N ALA A 684 2.42 -32.44 -4.86
CA ALA A 684 1.62 -32.46 -6.09
C ALA A 684 1.99 -31.27 -6.99
N THR A 685 2.11 -30.09 -6.39
CA THR A 685 2.48 -28.82 -7.03
C THR A 685 4.00 -28.57 -7.15
N TYR A 686 4.82 -29.62 -7.04
CA TYR A 686 6.27 -29.54 -7.25
C TYR A 686 6.61 -29.01 -8.64
N ARG A 687 7.63 -28.14 -8.71
CA ARG A 687 8.23 -27.61 -9.93
C ARG A 687 9.75 -27.65 -9.79
N GLN A 688 10.44 -28.04 -10.86
CA GLN A 688 11.89 -27.96 -11.03
C GLN A 688 12.35 -26.50 -11.19
N HIS A 689 11.55 -25.65 -11.86
CA HIS A 689 11.85 -24.23 -12.05
C HIS A 689 11.20 -23.32 -10.99
N ALA A 690 11.02 -23.82 -9.76
CA ALA A 690 10.67 -23.00 -8.60
C ALA A 690 11.92 -22.39 -7.92
N GLN A 691 11.71 -21.46 -6.99
CA GLN A 691 12.79 -20.89 -6.21
C GLN A 691 13.51 -21.98 -5.38
N PRO A 692 14.86 -22.03 -5.38
CA PRO A 692 15.61 -22.95 -4.52
C PRO A 692 15.57 -22.51 -3.05
N PRO A 693 15.72 -23.44 -2.09
CA PRO A 693 15.74 -23.12 -0.66
C PRO A 693 16.83 -22.10 -0.31
N LYS A 694 16.49 -21.13 0.54
CA LYS A 694 17.44 -20.14 1.06
C LYS A 694 18.48 -20.80 1.97
N ALA A 695 19.72 -20.31 1.94
CA ALA A 695 20.79 -20.81 2.80
C ALA A 695 20.49 -20.47 4.28
N ALA A 696 20.83 -21.38 5.19
CA ALA A 696 20.46 -21.29 6.61
C ALA A 696 21.05 -20.07 7.37
N GLY A 697 21.98 -19.31 6.77
CA GLY A 697 22.54 -18.09 7.34
C GLY A 697 21.60 -16.87 7.30
N ASP A 698 20.64 -16.83 6.38
CA ASP A 698 19.69 -15.70 6.24
C ASP A 698 18.46 -15.82 7.16
N ILE A 699 18.37 -16.88 7.98
CA ILE A 699 17.19 -17.12 8.84
C ILE A 699 17.30 -16.29 10.12
N GLY A 700 16.86 -15.03 10.05
CA GLY A 700 16.74 -14.13 11.20
C GLY A 700 15.90 -14.74 12.34
N PHE A 701 16.40 -14.56 13.57
CA PHE A 701 15.93 -15.19 14.82
C PHE A 701 14.41 -15.47 14.88
N GLY A 702 14.02 -16.74 14.81
CA GLY A 702 12.66 -17.19 15.06
C GLY A 702 12.42 -18.64 14.65
N LYS A 703 11.51 -19.34 15.35
CA LYS A 703 11.11 -20.72 15.00
C LYS A 703 10.52 -20.79 13.59
N ALA A 704 10.54 -22.01 13.03
CA ALA A 704 10.18 -22.32 11.64
C ALA A 704 8.86 -21.70 11.14
N ALA A 705 8.81 -21.45 9.83
CA ALA A 705 7.60 -21.02 9.14
C ALA A 705 6.44 -22.01 9.35
N THR A 706 5.21 -21.51 9.33
CA THR A 706 4.03 -22.38 9.44
C THR A 706 3.95 -23.32 8.23
N TYR A 707 3.43 -24.54 8.44
CA TYR A 707 3.34 -25.55 7.37
C TYR A 707 2.67 -25.02 6.08
N TYR A 708 1.68 -24.14 6.22
CA TYR A 708 0.95 -23.54 5.08
C TYR A 708 1.70 -22.39 4.38
N SER A 709 2.76 -21.85 5.01
CA SER A 709 3.56 -20.74 4.48
C SER A 709 4.91 -21.17 3.89
N SER A 710 5.39 -22.40 4.14
CA SER A 710 6.62 -22.91 3.52
C SER A 710 6.32 -23.59 2.18
N ASP A 711 7.22 -23.42 1.22
CA ASP A 711 7.16 -24.17 -0.03
C ASP A 711 7.63 -25.62 0.17
N TYR A 712 7.44 -26.47 -0.84
CA TYR A 712 7.97 -27.85 -0.81
C TYR A 712 9.49 -27.84 -0.99
N GLN A 713 10.00 -26.91 -1.80
CA GLN A 713 11.42 -26.72 -2.08
C GLN A 713 12.24 -26.30 -0.85
N ASP A 714 11.59 -25.71 0.17
CA ASP A 714 12.19 -25.37 1.47
C ASP A 714 12.45 -26.59 2.36
N MET A 715 11.83 -27.74 2.08
CA MET A 715 11.96 -28.94 2.90
C MET A 715 13.34 -29.59 2.70
N PRO A 716 13.96 -30.17 3.74
CA PRO A 716 15.19 -30.94 3.58
C PRO A 716 14.97 -32.12 2.63
N LYS A 717 15.75 -32.19 1.55
CA LYS A 717 15.66 -33.29 0.57
C LYS A 717 16.11 -34.60 1.21
N THR A 718 15.30 -35.64 1.06
CA THR A 718 15.57 -37.01 1.54
C THR A 718 15.36 -38.01 0.40
N ASP A 719 15.71 -39.28 0.61
CA ASP A 719 15.43 -40.36 -0.34
C ASP A 719 13.92 -40.60 -0.57
N LEU A 720 13.06 -40.01 0.27
CA LEU A 720 11.59 -40.05 0.17
C LEU A 720 11.03 -38.91 -0.70
N SER A 721 11.84 -37.90 -1.02
CA SER A 721 11.41 -36.68 -1.71
C SER A 721 11.06 -36.94 -3.18
N ARG A 722 10.19 -36.10 -3.75
CA ARG A 722 9.83 -36.15 -5.17
C ARG A 722 11.02 -35.76 -6.05
N GLU A 723 11.27 -36.54 -7.09
CA GLU A 723 12.29 -36.25 -8.12
C GLU A 723 11.76 -35.31 -9.22
N PRO A 724 12.65 -34.53 -9.87
CA PRO A 724 12.30 -33.74 -11.06
C PRO A 724 11.96 -34.62 -12.26
N LEU A 725 11.17 -34.07 -13.20
CA LEU A 725 10.74 -34.76 -14.41
C LEU A 725 11.12 -33.98 -15.66
N ALA A 726 11.43 -34.70 -16.73
CA ALA A 726 11.52 -34.08 -18.05
C ALA A 726 10.14 -33.55 -18.46
N LEU A 727 10.12 -32.38 -19.11
CA LEU A 727 8.87 -31.70 -19.49
C LEU A 727 7.97 -32.55 -20.42
N CYS A 728 8.55 -33.47 -21.20
CA CYS A 728 7.81 -34.44 -22.00
C CYS A 728 7.02 -35.44 -21.14
N ASP A 729 7.64 -35.93 -20.05
CA ASP A 729 7.04 -36.93 -19.16
C ASP A 729 5.96 -36.28 -18.29
N LEU A 730 6.24 -35.06 -17.80
CA LEU A 730 5.27 -34.25 -17.07
C LEU A 730 4.02 -33.95 -17.92
N LYS A 731 4.19 -33.62 -19.21
CA LYS A 731 3.09 -33.42 -20.17
C LYS A 731 2.33 -34.70 -20.54
N ALA A 732 2.91 -35.89 -20.30
CA ALA A 732 2.24 -37.17 -20.47
C ALA A 732 1.46 -37.62 -19.22
N GLU A 733 1.66 -36.97 -18.06
CA GLU A 733 0.96 -37.26 -16.82
C GLU A 733 -0.25 -36.33 -16.62
N VAL A 734 -1.46 -36.91 -16.61
CA VAL A 734 -2.72 -36.18 -16.32
C VAL A 734 -2.91 -35.95 -14.82
N SER A 735 -2.36 -36.83 -13.98
CA SER A 735 -2.48 -36.77 -12.51
C SER A 735 -1.15 -36.39 -11.87
N PRO A 736 -1.11 -35.47 -10.90
CA PRO A 736 0.14 -35.05 -10.25
C PRO A 736 0.73 -36.16 -9.37
N ARG A 737 2.05 -36.08 -9.12
CA ARG A 737 2.77 -37.02 -8.24
C ARG A 737 2.88 -36.51 -6.81
N ILE A 738 2.77 -37.43 -5.85
CA ILE A 738 2.98 -37.19 -4.43
C ILE A 738 4.30 -37.82 -3.95
N SER A 739 5.04 -37.16 -3.06
CA SER A 739 6.25 -37.71 -2.44
C SER A 739 5.92 -38.77 -1.38
N ALA A 740 6.93 -39.53 -0.96
CA ALA A 740 6.75 -40.49 0.12
C ALA A 740 6.62 -39.81 1.50
N GLU A 741 7.19 -38.61 1.72
CA GLU A 741 6.92 -37.87 2.97
C GLU A 741 5.46 -37.41 3.07
N ASP A 742 4.94 -36.74 2.03
CA ASP A 742 3.55 -36.27 1.99
C ASP A 742 2.56 -37.45 2.19
N LEU A 743 2.86 -38.62 1.64
CA LEU A 743 2.04 -39.83 1.84
C LEU A 743 2.11 -40.37 3.28
N ILE A 744 3.28 -40.34 3.93
CA ILE A 744 3.45 -40.78 5.33
C ILE A 744 2.70 -39.85 6.28
N ASP A 745 2.81 -38.53 6.07
CA ASP A 745 2.15 -37.52 6.91
C ASP A 745 0.63 -37.52 6.70
N LEU A 746 0.12 -37.64 5.47
CA LEU A 746 -1.32 -37.67 5.19
C LEU A 746 -2.01 -38.97 5.62
N CYS A 747 -1.29 -40.09 5.66
CA CYS A 747 -1.80 -41.38 6.17
C CYS A 747 -1.54 -41.59 7.68
N GLU A 748 -0.97 -40.60 8.39
CA GLU A 748 -0.64 -40.67 9.83
C GLU A 748 0.26 -41.88 10.20
N LEU A 749 1.15 -42.31 9.28
CA LEU A 749 1.95 -43.54 9.43
C LEU A 749 3.17 -43.39 10.37
N SER A 750 3.48 -42.18 10.83
CA SER A 750 4.61 -41.88 11.71
C SER A 750 4.19 -41.55 13.13
N MET A 751 4.77 -42.23 14.12
CA MET A 751 4.53 -42.00 15.55
C MET A 751 5.19 -40.72 16.11
N ALA A 752 5.90 -39.94 15.30
CA ALA A 752 6.79 -38.86 15.75
C ALA A 752 6.40 -37.44 15.28
N GLY A 753 5.19 -37.25 14.72
CA GLY A 753 4.71 -35.96 14.20
C GLY A 753 4.12 -35.02 15.28
N PRO A 754 4.43 -33.70 15.28
CA PRO A 754 4.01 -32.78 16.33
C PRO A 754 2.60 -32.16 16.12
N SER A 755 1.54 -32.95 16.14
CA SER A 755 0.28 -32.55 16.80
C SER A 755 -0.68 -33.73 17.02
N LYS A 756 -1.23 -33.87 18.24
CA LYS A 756 -2.35 -34.80 18.50
C LYS A 756 -3.66 -34.14 18.06
N ARG A 757 -4.17 -34.46 16.87
CA ARG A 757 -5.56 -34.16 16.51
C ARG A 757 -6.51 -35.17 17.18
N THR A 758 -7.59 -34.67 17.76
CA THR A 758 -8.51 -35.48 18.57
C THR A 758 -9.71 -35.99 17.78
N LYS A 759 -9.74 -37.32 17.59
CA LYS A 759 -10.92 -38.18 17.35
C LYS A 759 -11.66 -38.13 16.00
N ALA A 760 -11.97 -39.34 15.52
CA ALA A 760 -13.22 -39.74 14.86
C ALA A 760 -13.57 -39.22 13.45
N GLY A 761 -12.60 -38.76 12.65
CA GLY A 761 -12.79 -38.58 11.20
C GLY A 761 -12.43 -39.83 10.38
N LYS A 762 -13.14 -40.12 9.28
CA LYS A 762 -12.63 -41.02 8.22
C LYS A 762 -11.35 -40.39 7.61
N PRO A 763 -10.29 -41.15 7.30
CA PRO A 763 -9.02 -40.60 6.81
C PRO A 763 -9.20 -39.81 5.50
N LYS A 764 -8.46 -38.69 5.36
CA LYS A 764 -8.56 -37.77 4.20
C LYS A 764 -8.07 -38.37 2.88
N ILE A 765 -7.41 -39.52 2.94
CA ILE A 765 -6.65 -40.16 1.88
C ILE A 765 -6.98 -41.66 1.82
N ILE A 766 -6.82 -42.27 0.65
CA ILE A 766 -6.79 -43.73 0.47
C ILE A 766 -5.62 -44.12 -0.43
N ALA A 767 -4.87 -45.12 0.01
CA ALA A 767 -3.80 -45.75 -0.74
C ALA A 767 -4.38 -46.91 -1.58
N VAL A 768 -4.15 -46.88 -2.90
CA VAL A 768 -4.63 -47.89 -3.85
C VAL A 768 -3.43 -48.58 -4.49
N ASP A 769 -3.22 -49.83 -4.13
CA ASP A 769 -2.09 -50.63 -4.62
C ASP A 769 -2.50 -51.44 -5.85
N ILE A 770 -1.88 -51.13 -6.99
CA ILE A 770 -2.22 -51.68 -8.31
C ILE A 770 -1.23 -52.76 -8.78
N ARG A 771 -0.38 -53.26 -7.87
CA ARG A 771 0.53 -54.39 -8.08
C ARG A 771 -0.23 -55.73 -8.11
N SER A 772 0.49 -56.83 -8.27
CA SER A 772 -0.11 -58.17 -8.14
C SER A 772 -0.58 -58.42 -6.70
N VAL A 773 -1.53 -59.34 -6.52
CA VAL A 773 -1.97 -59.78 -5.19
C VAL A 773 -0.82 -60.42 -4.41
N GLU A 774 0.11 -61.08 -5.10
CA GLU A 774 1.34 -61.64 -4.53
C GLU A 774 2.26 -60.53 -3.99
N ASP A 775 2.52 -59.48 -4.77
CA ASP A 775 3.39 -58.37 -4.36
C ASP A 775 2.77 -57.55 -3.21
N PHE A 776 1.44 -57.44 -3.17
CA PHE A 776 0.70 -56.87 -2.04
C PHE A 776 0.85 -57.73 -0.78
N GLY A 777 0.70 -59.05 -0.92
CA GLY A 777 0.91 -60.03 0.15
C GLY A 777 2.37 -60.10 0.65
N ARG A 778 3.34 -59.70 -0.16
CA ARG A 778 4.77 -59.60 0.23
C ARG A 778 5.12 -58.32 0.98
N GLY A 779 4.20 -57.35 1.06
CA GLY A 779 4.36 -56.11 1.81
C GLY A 779 3.58 -54.95 1.19
N HIS A 780 2.70 -54.32 1.96
CA HIS A 780 1.84 -53.19 1.53
C HIS A 780 1.80 -52.08 2.60
N ILE A 781 1.22 -50.93 2.27
CA ILE A 781 1.03 -49.85 3.25
C ILE A 781 -0.16 -50.20 4.15
N SER A 782 -0.03 -50.02 5.46
CA SER A 782 -1.15 -50.25 6.39
C SER A 782 -2.39 -49.44 5.99
N GLY A 783 -3.53 -50.11 5.84
CA GLY A 783 -4.80 -49.49 5.42
C GLY A 783 -4.96 -49.24 3.91
N SER A 784 -4.02 -49.65 3.05
CA SER A 784 -4.21 -49.60 1.59
C SER A 784 -5.16 -50.70 1.08
N ILE A 785 -5.80 -50.46 -0.06
CA ILE A 785 -6.62 -51.45 -0.77
C ILE A 785 -5.88 -51.98 -2.00
N SER A 786 -6.02 -53.28 -2.28
CA SER A 786 -5.50 -53.90 -3.51
C SER A 786 -6.54 -53.83 -4.63
N ILE A 787 -6.14 -53.26 -5.78
CA ILE A 787 -6.91 -53.25 -7.03
C ILE A 787 -5.92 -53.53 -8.19
N PRO A 788 -5.55 -54.80 -8.46
CA PRO A 788 -4.52 -55.13 -9.44
C PRO A 788 -4.87 -54.62 -10.85
N PHE A 789 -3.92 -53.93 -11.49
CA PHE A 789 -4.15 -53.23 -12.78
C PHE A 789 -4.79 -54.11 -13.86
N SER A 790 -4.36 -55.37 -13.96
CA SER A 790 -4.80 -56.36 -14.96
C SER A 790 -6.26 -56.82 -14.82
N THR A 791 -6.92 -56.50 -13.71
CA THR A 791 -8.30 -56.93 -13.39
C THR A 791 -9.18 -55.74 -12.99
N ALA A 792 -8.68 -54.51 -13.12
CA ALA A 792 -9.35 -53.31 -12.62
C ALA A 792 -10.40 -52.75 -13.58
N PHE A 793 -10.19 -52.89 -14.89
CA PHE A 793 -11.04 -52.29 -15.93
C PHE A 793 -11.63 -53.35 -16.86
N SER A 794 -12.84 -53.09 -17.36
CA SER A 794 -13.47 -53.88 -18.43
C SER A 794 -12.76 -53.64 -19.78
N PRO A 795 -13.04 -54.44 -20.82
CA PRO A 795 -12.58 -54.16 -22.18
C PRO A 795 -13.01 -52.77 -22.70
N ASP A 796 -14.14 -52.27 -22.19
CA ASP A 796 -14.74 -50.97 -22.52
C ASP A 796 -14.16 -49.81 -21.68
N GLY A 797 -13.24 -50.11 -20.75
CA GLY A 797 -12.52 -49.12 -19.92
C GLY A 797 -13.21 -48.77 -18.59
N GLU A 798 -14.38 -49.34 -18.28
CA GLU A 798 -15.10 -49.08 -17.03
C GLU A 798 -14.46 -49.79 -15.83
N LEU A 799 -14.56 -49.20 -14.63
CA LEU A 799 -14.02 -49.79 -13.40
C LEU A 799 -14.87 -50.99 -12.93
N VAL A 800 -14.26 -52.18 -12.90
CA VAL A 800 -14.94 -53.44 -12.56
C VAL A 800 -15.46 -53.42 -11.11
N GLN A 801 -16.72 -53.79 -10.92
CA GLN A 801 -17.36 -53.80 -9.60
C GLN A 801 -16.89 -54.98 -8.75
N CYS A 802 -16.21 -54.67 -7.63
CA CYS A 802 -15.73 -55.63 -6.63
C CYS A 802 -15.69 -54.95 -5.25
N PRO A 803 -15.45 -55.68 -4.14
CA PRO A 803 -15.39 -55.08 -2.81
C PRO A 803 -14.38 -53.93 -2.68
N SER A 804 -13.19 -54.05 -3.30
CA SER A 804 -12.16 -52.99 -3.29
C SER A 804 -12.59 -51.74 -4.07
N THR A 805 -13.22 -51.89 -5.24
CA THR A 805 -13.70 -50.73 -6.02
C THR A 805 -14.94 -50.10 -5.38
N GLY A 806 -15.77 -50.89 -4.68
CA GLY A 806 -16.81 -50.38 -3.78
C GLY A 806 -16.25 -49.54 -2.63
N ILE A 807 -15.11 -49.93 -2.03
CA ILE A 807 -14.39 -49.09 -1.07
C ILE A 807 -13.87 -47.81 -1.75
N LEU A 808 -13.28 -47.90 -2.95
CA LEU A 808 -12.80 -46.73 -3.69
C LEU A 808 -13.91 -45.70 -4.00
N GLN A 809 -15.10 -46.15 -4.39
CA GLN A 809 -16.27 -45.29 -4.58
C GLN A 809 -16.68 -44.56 -3.28
N ASN A 810 -16.58 -45.22 -2.12
CA ASN A 810 -16.82 -44.61 -0.81
C ASN A 810 -15.78 -43.53 -0.42
N TYR A 811 -14.71 -43.36 -1.20
CA TYR A 811 -13.68 -42.33 -1.05
C TYR A 811 -13.69 -41.27 -2.17
N ARG A 812 -14.72 -41.23 -3.03
CA ARG A 812 -14.85 -40.17 -4.06
C ARG A 812 -14.81 -38.78 -3.41
N GLY A 813 -13.99 -37.87 -3.96
CA GLY A 813 -13.72 -36.54 -3.39
C GLY A 813 -12.66 -36.48 -2.28
N ARG A 814 -12.08 -37.62 -1.86
CA ARG A 814 -10.89 -37.71 -0.99
C ARG A 814 -9.64 -37.93 -1.84
N VAL A 815 -8.45 -37.74 -1.26
CA VAL A 815 -7.19 -37.95 -1.98
C VAL A 815 -7.00 -39.45 -2.24
N ILE A 816 -6.72 -39.84 -3.47
CA ILE A 816 -6.52 -41.22 -3.90
C ILE A 816 -5.07 -41.35 -4.40
N VAL A 817 -4.23 -42.14 -3.73
CA VAL A 817 -2.81 -42.30 -4.13
C VAL A 817 -2.58 -43.68 -4.73
N ILE A 818 -2.17 -43.70 -5.99
CA ILE A 818 -1.89 -44.91 -6.78
C ILE A 818 -0.46 -45.39 -6.53
N ILE A 819 -0.33 -46.65 -6.12
CA ILE A 819 0.93 -47.27 -5.70
C ILE A 819 1.27 -48.43 -6.63
N SER A 820 2.50 -48.44 -7.14
CA SER A 820 2.97 -49.40 -8.15
C SER A 820 4.46 -49.75 -7.95
N HIS A 821 4.96 -50.77 -8.64
CA HIS A 821 6.38 -51.17 -8.59
C HIS A 821 7.31 -50.28 -9.42
N ALA A 822 6.81 -49.82 -10.56
CA ALA A 822 7.36 -48.77 -11.41
C ALA A 822 6.16 -47.94 -11.89
N ILE A 823 6.39 -46.67 -12.21
CA ILE A 823 5.33 -45.66 -12.38
C ILE A 823 4.37 -46.06 -13.51
N LYS A 824 3.13 -46.42 -13.16
CA LYS A 824 2.07 -46.84 -14.09
C LYS A 824 0.98 -45.78 -14.19
N ILE A 825 1.25 -44.76 -15.01
CA ILE A 825 0.37 -43.60 -15.27
C ILE A 825 -1.04 -44.02 -15.70
N GLY A 826 -1.15 -45.10 -16.49
CA GLY A 826 -2.41 -45.54 -17.11
C GLY A 826 -3.59 -45.75 -16.15
N PHE A 827 -3.39 -46.21 -14.91
CA PHE A 827 -4.49 -46.39 -13.96
C PHE A 827 -5.10 -45.05 -13.52
N ALA A 828 -4.24 -44.06 -13.26
CA ALA A 828 -4.67 -42.73 -12.87
C ALA A 828 -5.42 -42.04 -14.01
N VAL A 829 -4.94 -42.18 -15.26
CA VAL A 829 -5.64 -41.67 -16.46
C VAL A 829 -7.03 -42.26 -16.61
N HIS A 830 -7.21 -43.58 -16.39
CA HIS A 830 -8.55 -44.18 -16.46
C HIS A 830 -9.47 -43.67 -15.33
N LEU A 831 -8.97 -43.53 -14.10
CA LEU A 831 -9.75 -42.95 -13.00
C LEU A 831 -10.16 -41.49 -13.24
N VAL A 832 -9.27 -40.66 -13.80
CA VAL A 832 -9.60 -39.28 -14.20
C VAL A 832 -10.68 -39.28 -15.30
N LYS A 833 -10.58 -40.16 -16.30
CA LYS A 833 -11.60 -40.31 -17.36
C LYS A 833 -12.98 -40.72 -16.83
N VAL A 834 -13.07 -41.54 -15.77
CA VAL A 834 -14.35 -41.84 -15.10
C VAL A 834 -14.67 -40.87 -13.94
N ASN A 835 -14.16 -39.64 -14.02
CA ASN A 835 -14.41 -38.49 -13.13
C ASN A 835 -14.16 -38.77 -11.63
N PHE A 836 -13.09 -39.49 -11.28
CA PHE A 836 -12.56 -39.49 -9.91
C PHE A 836 -11.68 -38.26 -9.67
N GLN A 837 -12.11 -37.42 -8.73
CA GLN A 837 -11.33 -36.31 -8.20
C GLN A 837 -10.15 -36.80 -7.36
N ARG A 838 -9.12 -35.96 -7.28
CA ARG A 838 -7.99 -36.02 -6.33
C ARG A 838 -7.11 -37.27 -6.42
N VAL A 839 -6.94 -37.77 -7.64
CA VAL A 839 -6.05 -38.88 -7.97
C VAL A 839 -4.60 -38.37 -8.09
N CYS A 840 -3.69 -38.99 -7.32
CA CYS A 840 -2.25 -38.78 -7.34
C CYS A 840 -1.50 -40.10 -7.61
N ILE A 841 -0.26 -40.04 -8.06
CA ILE A 841 0.63 -41.19 -8.20
C ILE A 841 1.77 -41.08 -7.18
N LEU A 842 2.12 -42.14 -6.45
CA LEU A 842 3.29 -42.16 -5.57
C LEU A 842 4.58 -42.12 -6.41
N ASP A 843 5.37 -41.05 -6.23
CA ASP A 843 6.67 -40.91 -6.89
C ASP A 843 7.64 -42.04 -6.49
N GLY A 844 8.38 -42.59 -7.45
CA GLY A 844 9.22 -43.79 -7.25
C GLY A 844 8.47 -45.09 -6.86
N GLY A 845 7.15 -45.04 -6.66
CA GLY A 845 6.32 -46.18 -6.28
C GLY A 845 6.65 -46.76 -4.90
N ILE A 846 6.19 -48.01 -4.67
CA ILE A 846 6.37 -48.72 -3.38
C ILE A 846 7.84 -48.87 -2.96
N ASN A 847 8.78 -48.75 -3.91
CA ASN A 847 10.20 -48.91 -3.64
C ASN A 847 10.77 -47.79 -2.75
N LYS A 848 10.33 -46.52 -2.90
CA LYS A 848 10.77 -45.42 -2.02
C LYS A 848 10.38 -45.63 -0.55
N LEU A 849 9.33 -46.39 -0.26
CA LEU A 849 8.91 -46.69 1.10
C LEU A 849 9.67 -47.84 1.77
N LYS A 850 10.39 -48.69 1.01
CA LYS A 850 11.10 -49.85 1.58
C LYS A 850 12.11 -49.50 2.68
N PRO A 851 12.93 -48.43 2.58
CA PRO A 851 13.89 -48.06 3.65
C PRO A 851 13.22 -47.63 4.96
N THR A 852 11.94 -47.24 4.95
CA THR A 852 11.24 -46.69 6.12
C THR A 852 10.80 -47.75 7.13
N GLY A 853 10.71 -49.02 6.72
CA GLY A 853 10.11 -50.10 7.53
C GLY A 853 8.59 -50.03 7.69
N LEU A 854 7.90 -49.04 7.10
CA LEU A 854 6.45 -48.82 7.24
C LEU A 854 5.57 -49.78 6.41
N LEU A 855 6.15 -50.83 5.82
CA LEU A 855 5.42 -51.81 5.02
C LEU A 855 4.92 -52.97 5.89
N THR A 856 3.60 -53.11 5.99
CA THR A 856 2.93 -54.23 6.62
C THR A 856 3.13 -55.50 5.79
N VAL A 857 3.88 -56.46 6.35
CA VAL A 857 3.97 -57.82 5.84
C VAL A 857 3.01 -58.69 6.68
N PRO A 858 2.14 -59.51 6.06
CA PRO A 858 1.32 -60.47 6.80
C PRO A 858 2.20 -61.42 7.62
N SER A 859 1.85 -61.63 8.89
CA SER A 859 2.46 -62.68 9.70
C SER A 859 2.28 -64.04 9.01
N PRO A 860 3.32 -64.87 8.86
CA PRO A 860 3.12 -66.25 8.40
C PRO A 860 2.19 -66.96 9.39
N GLN A 861 1.11 -67.53 8.88
CA GLN A 861 0.22 -68.36 9.68
C GLN A 861 0.98 -69.64 10.06
N ILE A 862 1.01 -69.93 11.36
CA ILE A 862 1.58 -71.15 11.96
C ILE A 862 0.43 -72.12 12.24
#